data_AF-A0A2G8KHM0-F1
#
_entry.id   AF-A0A2G8KHM0-F1
#
_cell.length_a   1.000
_cell.length_b   1.000
_cell.length_c   1.000
_cell.angle_alpha   90.00
_cell.angle_beta   90.00
_cell.angle_gamma   90.00
#
_symmetry.space_group_name_H-M   'P 1'
#
loop_
_entity.id
_entity.type
_entity.pdbx_description
1 polymer ?
#
loop_
_entity_poly.entity_id
_entity_poly.type
_entity_poly.pdbx_seq_one_letter_code
_entity_poly.pdbx_strand_id
1 'polypeptide(L)'
;MTTKTRFRWRQEGISPDIQWAIDKVYIGSQCEVTMCYGHGRCTAEGCVCDEEYTGINCEISVFNLPTEFNRTFEVFSLEEDPFIPYVRGASLGFKCGVLVSGKALVFDQPGDRDMITTEFNTSTSGYLQFTIRVGSHSTTNTCPSPDMSHDRSGEVLLMYSCNAGTTWELLKQFDSSVYREPRTVLIALPEEAKSSTCMFRLWQPQQSREDLSVWAVDNIRLSDTPYTIFVNFEDDNRVDDAITFHFGDVGNACGRDSTLFFSGKDDRDGHRYLETYTLQLGADYMIQFDIIMGCGSPFGGTLRDKKKVHLEYSSNHGLSWQPVVRECFQGAVDCDGYHTTSSFDDTQYEAWRRVTIPLPSGLSSTPVKFRWIQYTFSGSNVWAVDNLYIGEQCPELCNGHGQCIQGECRCDRGYGGKTCTSQKFLPTTIKSDFEIPSLIFSDWLIIHGGSVSRGQEDCGVITSGSSLYFSGVGVRELISHDMNTVGATFIEFYIRMAGSDRFCSGITSRQEGVLLQFTVNGGIDWQLLQELYFTDYRTPTFVHLPVPEKARSTSTRFRWWQPQHSGEGMDQWALDNILITGVASGEGQQEMQNEDDGSFWMSTSNSRTSEYCDSDVSVMLFDGTGGDRFAVTKMLNVTPGDVIQFKIVMDCRSSFVYFAPVLLQYSQDGGQQWDYVLPPCYPTTGGSSSCAVGADYDEGSIYHMGKYQLWNLVTIPIPGKAFGSQVQFRWWQEEDRYAPVFALSDVHIGPPCPKNCNNHGVCHTGSCHCEQGYFEPHCEPILTPPFGLRDTFVNGRKGNSWEQACVTVPQWAKNVEWSDG
;
A
#
# COMPACT_ATOMS: atom_id res chain seq x y z
N MET A 1 61.13 -40.35 -2.37
CA MET A 1 62.39 -40.39 -3.14
C MET A 1 63.29 -41.52 -2.63
N THR A 2 64.14 -42.11 -3.47
CA THR A 2 65.10 -43.14 -3.02
C THR A 2 66.22 -42.48 -2.20
N THR A 3 66.92 -43.26 -1.36
CA THR A 3 67.94 -42.77 -0.41
C THR A 3 69.17 -42.10 -1.05
N LYS A 4 69.27 -42.05 -2.38
CA LYS A 4 70.37 -41.41 -3.14
C LYS A 4 69.86 -40.74 -4.41
N THR A 5 69.27 -39.55 -4.26
CA THR A 5 68.86 -38.71 -5.40
C THR A 5 69.77 -37.49 -5.50
N ARG A 6 70.11 -37.07 -6.72
CA ARG A 6 70.89 -35.85 -7.00
C ARG A 6 70.05 -34.88 -7.84
N PHE A 7 70.14 -33.59 -7.55
CA PHE A 7 69.41 -32.54 -8.25
C PHE A 7 70.36 -31.75 -9.15
N ARG A 8 69.87 -31.28 -10.31
CA ARG A 8 70.62 -30.46 -11.25
C ARG A 8 69.70 -29.40 -11.86
N TRP A 9 70.03 -28.13 -11.67
CA TRP A 9 69.47 -27.04 -12.47
C TRP A 9 70.25 -26.95 -13.79
N ARG A 10 69.55 -27.01 -14.92
CA ARG A 10 70.15 -26.94 -16.26
C ARG A 10 69.29 -26.04 -17.14
N GLN A 11 69.93 -25.07 -17.79
CA GLN A 11 69.35 -24.33 -18.91
C GLN A 11 69.49 -25.16 -20.18
N GLU A 12 68.38 -25.33 -20.93
CA GLU A 12 68.41 -25.96 -22.25
C GLU A 12 68.34 -24.87 -23.34
N GLY A 13 69.27 -24.93 -24.30
CA GLY A 13 69.48 -23.89 -25.31
C GLY A 13 70.58 -22.89 -24.96
N ILE A 14 71.36 -22.46 -25.96
CA ILE A 14 72.40 -21.43 -25.80
C ILE A 14 71.80 -20.12 -26.32
N SER A 15 71.19 -19.33 -25.45
CA SER A 15 70.86 -17.93 -25.74
C SER A 15 71.84 -17.04 -24.98
N PRO A 16 72.69 -16.24 -25.66
CA PRO A 16 73.69 -15.39 -25.00
C PRO A 16 73.08 -14.26 -24.15
N ASP A 17 71.77 -14.01 -24.28
CA ASP A 17 71.07 -12.89 -23.62
C ASP A 17 70.39 -13.27 -22.29
N ILE A 18 70.42 -14.55 -21.87
CA ILE A 18 69.74 -15.01 -20.65
C ILE A 18 70.77 -15.46 -19.61
N GLN A 19 71.11 -14.55 -18.69
CA GLN A 19 71.89 -14.84 -17.49
C GLN A 19 70.97 -15.29 -16.35
N TRP A 20 71.30 -16.38 -15.67
CA TRP A 20 70.55 -16.86 -14.50
C TRP A 20 71.51 -17.25 -13.37
N ALA A 21 71.06 -17.06 -12.14
CA ALA A 21 71.77 -17.46 -10.93
C ALA A 21 70.81 -18.18 -9.99
N ILE A 22 71.35 -19.01 -9.11
CA ILE A 22 70.64 -19.63 -7.99
C ILE A 22 71.37 -19.24 -6.72
N ASP A 23 70.61 -18.95 -5.67
CA ASP A 23 71.15 -18.58 -4.37
C ASP A 23 70.31 -19.26 -3.26
N LYS A 24 70.88 -19.41 -2.06
CA LYS A 24 70.22 -19.95 -0.86
C LYS A 24 69.45 -21.26 -1.06
N VAL A 25 70.04 -22.20 -1.82
CA VAL A 25 69.44 -23.51 -2.08
C VAL A 25 69.41 -24.37 -0.81
N TYR A 26 68.20 -24.77 -0.37
CA TYR A 26 68.00 -25.73 0.71
C TYR A 26 67.39 -27.03 0.14
N ILE A 27 68.03 -28.17 0.43
CA ILE A 27 67.53 -29.50 0.10
C ILE A 27 67.57 -30.32 1.38
N GLY A 28 66.43 -30.48 2.03
CA GLY A 28 66.33 -31.13 3.33
C GLY A 28 64.89 -31.49 3.68
N SER A 29 64.65 -31.83 4.94
CA SER A 29 63.31 -32.06 5.46
C SER A 29 62.48 -30.78 5.43
N GLN A 30 61.17 -30.90 5.18
CA GLN A 30 60.24 -29.78 5.29
C GLN A 30 60.16 -29.26 6.74
N CYS A 31 59.94 -27.96 6.89
CA CYS A 31 59.67 -27.33 8.18
C CYS A 31 58.18 -27.49 8.49
N GLU A 32 57.88 -28.23 9.57
CA GLU A 32 56.53 -28.60 10.00
C GLU A 32 55.60 -29.10 8.86
N VAL A 33 54.29 -29.18 9.08
CA VAL A 33 53.31 -29.58 8.05
C VAL A 33 52.95 -28.40 7.14
N THR A 34 53.12 -27.17 7.63
CA THR A 34 52.60 -25.93 7.03
C THR A 34 53.59 -25.23 6.10
N MET A 35 54.81 -25.76 5.93
CA MET A 35 55.84 -25.20 5.02
C MET A 35 56.12 -23.70 5.25
N CYS A 36 56.19 -23.28 6.52
CA CYS A 36 56.32 -21.87 6.92
C CYS A 36 55.22 -20.95 6.36
N TYR A 37 54.02 -21.52 6.12
CA TYR A 37 52.87 -20.86 5.46
C TYR A 37 53.20 -20.17 4.13
N GLY A 38 54.35 -20.48 3.52
CA GLY A 38 54.88 -19.80 2.34
C GLY A 38 55.46 -18.39 2.59
N HIS A 39 55.52 -17.95 3.84
CA HIS A 39 55.98 -16.61 4.28
C HIS A 39 57.38 -16.62 4.89
N GLY A 40 58.20 -17.58 4.51
CA GLY A 40 59.53 -17.70 5.05
C GLY A 40 60.30 -18.85 4.44
N ARG A 41 61.60 -18.86 4.75
CA ARG A 41 62.51 -19.92 4.31
C ARG A 41 62.62 -21.01 5.37
N CYS A 42 62.53 -22.25 4.93
CA CYS A 42 62.80 -23.39 5.77
C CYS A 42 64.32 -23.60 5.95
N THR A 43 64.75 -23.79 7.19
CA THR A 43 66.14 -24.12 7.55
C THR A 43 66.18 -25.38 8.43
N ALA A 44 67.38 -25.90 8.70
CA ALA A 44 67.54 -27.04 9.59
C ALA A 44 67.05 -26.77 11.04
N GLU A 45 66.92 -25.49 11.43
CA GLU A 45 66.51 -25.05 12.78
C GLU A 45 65.02 -24.65 12.85
N GLY A 46 64.30 -24.68 11.72
CA GLY A 46 62.90 -24.26 11.62
C GLY A 46 62.68 -23.15 10.58
N CYS A 47 61.53 -22.49 10.67
CA CYS A 47 61.12 -21.41 9.77
C CYS A 47 61.82 -20.10 10.13
N VAL A 48 62.38 -19.44 9.11
CA VAL A 48 62.86 -18.06 9.20
C VAL A 48 61.95 -17.19 8.35
N CYS A 49 61.12 -16.40 9.01
CA CYS A 49 60.08 -15.60 8.37
C CYS A 49 60.64 -14.45 7.54
N ASP A 50 59.91 -14.10 6.49
CA ASP A 50 60.13 -12.88 5.72
C ASP A 50 59.76 -11.65 6.58
N GLU A 51 60.30 -10.47 6.25
CA GLU A 51 60.23 -9.29 7.13
C GLU A 51 58.79 -8.85 7.49
N GLU A 52 57.81 -9.22 6.67
CA GLU A 52 56.39 -8.86 6.82
C GLU A 52 55.58 -9.87 7.67
N TYR A 53 56.21 -10.97 8.10
CA TYR A 53 55.55 -12.08 8.79
C TYR A 53 56.28 -12.51 10.06
N THR A 54 55.50 -12.96 11.04
CA THR A 54 55.98 -13.41 12.35
C THR A 54 55.22 -14.67 12.79
N GLY A 55 55.61 -15.24 13.92
CA GLY A 55 55.08 -16.53 14.40
C GLY A 55 56.13 -17.62 14.32
N ILE A 56 55.80 -18.81 14.84
CA ILE A 56 56.71 -19.97 14.83
C ILE A 56 56.79 -20.55 13.40
N ASN A 57 55.69 -20.42 12.65
CA ASN A 57 55.52 -20.92 11.29
C ASN A 57 55.28 -19.79 10.28
N CYS A 58 55.53 -18.53 10.64
CA CYS A 58 55.33 -17.35 9.78
C CYS A 58 53.86 -17.11 9.40
N GLU A 59 52.94 -17.49 10.29
CA GLU A 59 51.50 -17.46 10.08
C GLU A 59 50.84 -16.11 10.39
N ILE A 60 51.54 -15.18 11.03
CA ILE A 60 51.00 -13.89 11.47
C ILE A 60 51.59 -12.77 10.63
N SER A 61 50.76 -12.12 9.81
CA SER A 61 51.16 -10.89 9.12
C SER A 61 51.36 -9.76 10.13
N VAL A 62 52.44 -8.99 9.96
CA VAL A 62 52.72 -7.78 10.74
C VAL A 62 51.79 -6.62 10.32
N PHE A 63 51.26 -6.67 9.09
CA PHE A 63 50.36 -5.67 8.55
C PHE A 63 48.91 -6.16 8.57
N ASN A 64 47.97 -5.23 8.67
CA ASN A 64 46.56 -5.55 8.51
C ASN A 64 46.25 -5.77 7.03
N LEU A 65 45.98 -7.02 6.66
CA LEU A 65 45.55 -7.35 5.31
C LEU A 65 44.13 -6.84 5.05
N PRO A 66 43.80 -6.48 3.80
CA PRO A 66 42.45 -6.01 3.47
C PRO A 66 41.43 -7.14 3.66
N THR A 67 40.26 -6.81 4.19
CA THR A 67 39.12 -7.74 4.35
C THR A 67 38.12 -7.61 3.20
N GLU A 68 38.18 -6.50 2.47
CA GLU A 68 37.30 -6.20 1.34
C GLU A 68 38.10 -5.57 0.21
N PHE A 69 37.57 -5.75 -0.99
CA PHE A 69 38.19 -5.23 -2.21
C PHE A 69 37.16 -5.18 -3.33
N ASN A 70 37.22 -4.14 -4.15
CA ASN A 70 36.42 -3.99 -5.36
C ASN A 70 37.32 -3.48 -6.50
N ARG A 71 37.25 -4.09 -7.69
CA ARG A 71 37.90 -3.59 -8.90
C ARG A 71 37.01 -3.66 -10.12
N THR A 72 36.84 -2.47 -10.69
CA THR A 72 36.42 -2.25 -12.07
C THR A 72 37.67 -1.92 -12.89
N PHE A 73 37.77 -2.43 -14.12
CA PHE A 73 38.97 -2.28 -14.95
C PHE A 73 38.93 -1.01 -15.84
N GLU A 74 38.27 0.06 -15.38
CA GLU A 74 38.01 1.27 -16.17
C GLU A 74 39.23 2.23 -16.29
N VAL A 75 40.11 2.28 -15.28
CA VAL A 75 41.28 3.19 -15.21
C VAL A 75 42.61 2.48 -15.56
N PHE A 76 43.57 3.19 -16.17
CA PHE A 76 44.80 2.62 -16.75
C PHE A 76 45.92 2.36 -15.73
N SER A 77 46.30 1.08 -15.59
CA SER A 77 47.67 0.49 -15.57
C SER A 77 47.64 -0.80 -14.74
N LEU A 78 47.65 -1.97 -15.39
CA LEU A 78 47.76 -3.26 -14.68
C LEU A 78 49.07 -3.40 -13.90
N GLU A 79 50.10 -2.64 -14.27
CA GLU A 79 51.42 -2.69 -13.63
C GLU A 79 51.45 -2.02 -12.25
N GLU A 80 50.40 -1.28 -11.87
CA GLU A 80 50.32 -0.54 -10.61
C GLU A 80 49.17 -1.00 -9.68
N ASP A 81 48.43 -2.08 -10.00
CA ASP A 81 47.34 -2.53 -9.12
C ASP A 81 47.86 -3.30 -7.90
N PRO A 82 47.73 -2.76 -6.67
CA PRO A 82 48.27 -3.40 -5.46
C PRO A 82 47.50 -4.65 -5.04
N PHE A 83 46.30 -4.88 -5.58
CA PHE A 83 45.46 -6.03 -5.22
C PHE A 83 45.53 -7.18 -6.21
N ILE A 84 45.93 -6.89 -7.46
CA ILE A 84 46.13 -7.88 -8.50
C ILE A 84 47.55 -7.73 -9.05
N PRO A 85 48.58 -8.06 -8.24
CA PRO A 85 49.98 -7.79 -8.58
C PRO A 85 50.52 -8.71 -9.68
N TYR A 86 49.85 -9.84 -9.95
CA TYR A 86 50.34 -10.83 -10.90
C TYR A 86 49.28 -11.16 -11.94
N VAL A 87 49.55 -10.76 -13.17
CA VAL A 87 48.71 -11.04 -14.33
C VAL A 87 49.60 -11.53 -15.46
N ARG A 88 49.34 -12.74 -15.97
CA ARG A 88 49.98 -13.28 -17.17
C ARG A 88 48.96 -13.51 -18.27
N GLY A 89 49.36 -13.19 -19.48
CA GLY A 89 48.60 -13.55 -20.67
C GLY A 89 47.34 -12.70 -20.92
N ALA A 90 47.20 -11.54 -20.26
CA ALA A 90 46.02 -10.68 -20.35
C ALA A 90 46.33 -9.23 -20.78
N SER A 91 45.33 -8.57 -21.34
CA SER A 91 45.34 -7.16 -21.72
C SER A 91 44.01 -6.49 -21.33
N LEU A 92 44.05 -5.19 -21.02
CA LEU A 92 42.85 -4.41 -20.77
C LEU A 92 42.19 -4.00 -22.10
N GLY A 93 40.91 -4.31 -22.28
CA GLY A 93 40.21 -3.88 -23.49
C GLY A 93 38.78 -4.39 -23.63
N PHE A 94 38.25 -4.24 -24.85
CA PHE A 94 36.88 -4.59 -25.24
C PHE A 94 36.82 -5.83 -26.13
N LYS A 95 37.90 -6.62 -26.20
CA LYS A 95 38.05 -7.73 -27.15
C LYS A 95 37.00 -8.83 -26.91
N CYS A 96 36.51 -9.00 -25.67
CA CYS A 96 35.36 -9.85 -25.33
C CYS A 96 34.02 -9.11 -25.19
N GLY A 97 33.91 -7.92 -25.77
CA GLY A 97 32.79 -7.01 -25.55
C GLY A 97 32.86 -6.34 -24.18
N VAL A 98 31.81 -5.60 -23.84
CA VAL A 98 31.61 -5.06 -22.49
C VAL A 98 31.01 -6.17 -21.63
N LEU A 99 31.65 -6.50 -20.51
CA LEU A 99 31.14 -7.50 -19.56
C LEU A 99 30.13 -6.87 -18.61
N VAL A 100 30.53 -5.79 -17.93
CA VAL A 100 29.72 -5.05 -16.96
C VAL A 100 29.60 -3.59 -17.40
N SER A 101 30.71 -2.86 -17.38
CA SER A 101 30.86 -1.49 -17.89
C SER A 101 32.32 -1.29 -18.31
N GLY A 102 32.58 -0.38 -19.24
CA GLY A 102 33.95 -0.03 -19.61
C GLY A 102 34.79 -1.21 -20.14
N LYS A 103 36.09 -1.18 -19.81
CA LYS A 103 37.07 -2.20 -20.22
C LYS A 103 37.04 -3.37 -19.24
N ALA A 104 37.39 -4.56 -19.73
CA ALA A 104 37.59 -5.74 -18.92
C ALA A 104 39.04 -6.25 -19.00
N LEU A 105 39.43 -7.13 -18.08
CA LEU A 105 40.68 -7.86 -18.16
C LEU A 105 40.51 -9.06 -19.09
N VAL A 106 41.13 -9.02 -20.28
CA VAL A 106 40.94 -10.01 -21.34
C VAL A 106 42.19 -10.87 -21.51
N PHE A 107 42.04 -12.18 -21.34
CA PHE A 107 43.10 -13.17 -21.51
C PHE A 107 43.19 -13.63 -22.96
N ASP A 108 43.96 -12.88 -23.75
CA ASP A 108 44.10 -13.07 -25.19
C ASP A 108 45.52 -13.34 -25.68
N GLN A 109 46.53 -13.17 -24.81
CA GLN A 109 47.94 -13.36 -25.19
C GLN A 109 48.35 -14.83 -25.13
N PRO A 110 49.36 -15.27 -25.91
CA PRO A 110 49.88 -16.63 -25.86
C PRO A 110 50.70 -16.90 -24.57
N GLY A 111 50.74 -18.17 -24.15
CA GLY A 111 51.51 -18.61 -22.98
C GLY A 111 50.63 -18.93 -21.76
N ASP A 112 51.22 -18.80 -20.57
CA ASP A 112 50.50 -19.03 -19.32
C ASP A 112 49.49 -17.89 -19.07
N ARG A 113 48.27 -18.27 -18.68
CA ARG A 113 47.18 -17.33 -18.41
C ARG A 113 46.66 -17.53 -17.01
N ASP A 114 47.05 -16.62 -16.14
CA ASP A 114 46.52 -16.55 -14.80
C ASP A 114 46.60 -15.15 -14.24
N MET A 115 45.73 -14.93 -13.27
CA MET A 115 45.70 -13.77 -12.43
C MET A 115 45.71 -14.25 -10.99
N ILE A 116 46.60 -13.67 -10.19
CA ILE A 116 46.74 -13.97 -8.77
C ILE A 116 46.59 -12.67 -8.00
N THR A 117 45.71 -12.69 -7.00
CA THR A 117 45.49 -11.54 -6.12
C THR A 117 46.59 -11.42 -5.07
N THR A 118 46.67 -10.26 -4.42
CA THR A 118 47.34 -10.14 -3.13
C THR A 118 46.63 -10.97 -2.06
N GLU A 119 47.22 -11.03 -0.87
CA GLU A 119 46.62 -11.71 0.27
C GLU A 119 45.61 -10.84 0.99
N PHE A 120 44.51 -11.46 1.36
CA PHE A 120 43.39 -10.88 2.08
C PHE A 120 43.19 -11.59 3.41
N ASN A 121 42.68 -10.84 4.39
CA ASN A 121 42.13 -11.44 5.59
C ASN A 121 40.67 -11.82 5.33
N THR A 122 40.42 -13.08 5.00
CA THR A 122 39.10 -13.62 4.67
C THR A 122 38.35 -14.16 5.89
N SER A 123 38.83 -13.92 7.12
CA SER A 123 38.18 -14.41 8.34
C SER A 123 36.75 -13.87 8.52
N THR A 124 36.49 -12.65 8.05
CA THR A 124 35.16 -12.01 8.05
C THR A 124 34.51 -12.00 6.66
N SER A 125 35.28 -12.18 5.59
CA SER A 125 34.77 -12.17 4.22
C SER A 125 33.98 -13.44 3.93
N GLY A 126 32.74 -13.29 3.49
CA GLY A 126 31.84 -14.40 3.18
C GLY A 126 31.80 -14.76 1.70
N TYR A 127 32.12 -13.82 0.81
CA TYR A 127 31.78 -13.93 -0.61
C TYR A 127 32.84 -13.35 -1.54
N LEU A 128 33.11 -14.06 -2.64
CA LEU A 128 33.88 -13.60 -3.79
C LEU A 128 32.95 -13.49 -5.00
N GLN A 129 32.88 -12.31 -5.61
CA GLN A 129 32.04 -12.01 -6.76
C GLN A 129 32.86 -11.50 -7.94
N PHE A 130 32.52 -11.91 -9.16
CA PHE A 130 33.06 -11.32 -10.39
C PHE A 130 32.19 -11.68 -11.60
N THR A 131 32.33 -10.94 -12.68
CA THR A 131 31.73 -11.26 -13.98
C THR A 131 32.77 -11.93 -14.87
N ILE A 132 32.43 -13.09 -15.43
CA ILE A 132 33.31 -13.84 -16.33
C ILE A 132 32.59 -14.17 -17.63
N ARG A 133 33.36 -14.14 -18.72
CA ARG A 133 32.96 -14.63 -20.03
C ARG A 133 34.05 -15.54 -20.58
N VAL A 134 33.68 -16.74 -21.04
CA VAL A 134 34.58 -17.74 -21.62
C VAL A 134 34.14 -18.04 -23.06
N GLY A 135 34.65 -17.24 -24.01
CA GLY A 135 34.27 -17.32 -25.42
C GLY A 135 32.98 -16.59 -25.78
N SER A 136 32.60 -16.63 -27.07
CA SER A 136 31.37 -16.05 -27.62
C SER A 136 30.66 -17.00 -28.59
N HIS A 137 29.34 -16.82 -28.74
CA HIS A 137 28.51 -17.50 -29.74
C HIS A 137 28.65 -16.95 -31.17
N SER A 138 29.16 -15.73 -31.32
CA SER A 138 29.27 -15.07 -32.62
C SER A 138 30.46 -15.61 -33.42
N THR A 139 30.22 -16.01 -34.66
CA THR A 139 31.23 -16.51 -35.61
C THR A 139 32.08 -15.39 -36.24
N THR A 140 31.77 -14.12 -35.94
CA THR A 140 32.51 -12.93 -36.39
C THR A 140 33.35 -12.29 -35.28
N ASN A 141 33.45 -12.92 -34.10
CA ASN A 141 33.90 -12.24 -32.89
C ASN A 141 35.41 -12.22 -32.63
N THR A 142 35.82 -11.14 -31.96
CA THR A 142 37.13 -10.89 -31.35
C THR A 142 37.41 -11.73 -30.08
N CYS A 143 36.45 -12.54 -29.61
CA CYS A 143 36.54 -13.38 -28.41
C CYS A 143 36.09 -14.83 -28.73
N PRO A 144 36.96 -15.62 -29.38
CA PRO A 144 36.64 -16.97 -29.84
C PRO A 144 36.44 -17.95 -28.68
N SER A 145 35.44 -18.83 -28.83
CA SER A 145 35.19 -19.93 -27.89
C SER A 145 36.21 -21.06 -28.07
N PRO A 146 36.60 -21.76 -26.99
CA PRO A 146 37.42 -22.96 -27.07
C PRO A 146 36.84 -24.03 -28.00
N ASP A 147 37.68 -24.62 -28.84
CA ASP A 147 37.30 -25.72 -29.74
C ASP A 147 37.06 -27.01 -28.93
N MET A 148 35.79 -27.43 -28.84
CA MET A 148 35.39 -28.61 -28.06
C MET A 148 35.82 -29.95 -28.69
N SER A 149 36.46 -29.95 -29.86
CA SER A 149 36.91 -31.16 -30.55
C SER A 149 38.23 -31.74 -30.00
N HIS A 150 39.02 -30.95 -29.28
CA HIS A 150 40.23 -31.40 -28.61
C HIS A 150 40.25 -31.01 -27.11
N ASP A 151 39.86 -31.99 -26.30
CA ASP A 151 40.32 -32.24 -24.92
C ASP A 151 40.31 -31.03 -23.97
N ARG A 152 39.20 -30.81 -23.22
CA ARG A 152 39.01 -29.98 -21.97
C ARG A 152 39.89 -28.72 -21.74
N SER A 153 40.50 -28.16 -22.78
CA SER A 153 41.67 -27.27 -22.72
C SER A 153 41.32 -25.79 -22.57
N GLY A 154 40.03 -25.47 -22.50
CA GLY A 154 39.50 -24.12 -22.48
C GLY A 154 38.81 -23.70 -21.18
N GLU A 155 38.84 -24.54 -20.14
CA GLU A 155 38.18 -24.24 -18.88
C GLU A 155 39.02 -23.28 -18.03
N VAL A 156 38.35 -22.32 -17.40
CA VAL A 156 38.97 -21.41 -16.44
C VAL A 156 38.69 -21.93 -15.04
N LEU A 157 39.72 -22.05 -14.21
CA LEU A 157 39.62 -22.52 -12.84
C LEU A 157 39.79 -21.34 -11.89
N LEU A 158 38.92 -21.25 -10.89
CA LEU A 158 39.14 -20.42 -9.72
C LEU A 158 39.66 -21.29 -8.59
N MET A 159 40.81 -20.91 -8.08
CA MET A 159 41.49 -21.56 -6.97
C MET A 159 41.75 -20.57 -5.85
N TYR A 160 41.95 -21.09 -4.65
CA TYR A 160 42.38 -20.31 -3.50
C TYR A 160 43.60 -20.96 -2.84
N SER A 161 44.37 -20.15 -2.13
CA SER A 161 45.49 -20.59 -1.32
C SER A 161 45.56 -19.72 -0.07
N CYS A 162 45.54 -20.34 1.11
CA CYS A 162 45.70 -19.63 2.37
C CYS A 162 47.09 -19.90 3.00
N ASN A 163 48.09 -20.17 2.13
CA ASN A 163 49.48 -20.45 2.48
C ASN A 163 50.44 -19.93 1.39
N ALA A 164 50.23 -18.67 0.99
CA ALA A 164 51.03 -17.93 0.01
C ALA A 164 51.32 -18.68 -1.30
N GLY A 165 50.36 -19.44 -1.79
CA GLY A 165 50.46 -20.15 -3.07
C GLY A 165 51.26 -21.46 -3.02
N THR A 166 51.64 -21.96 -1.84
CA THR A 166 52.34 -23.26 -1.70
C THR A 166 51.44 -24.44 -2.09
N THR A 167 50.16 -24.38 -1.72
CA THR A 167 49.12 -25.30 -2.22
C THR A 167 47.91 -24.52 -2.70
N TRP A 168 47.28 -25.00 -3.78
CA TRP A 168 46.08 -24.40 -4.35
C TRP A 168 44.93 -25.39 -4.33
N GLU A 169 43.79 -24.95 -3.82
CA GLU A 169 42.55 -25.71 -3.78
C GLU A 169 41.53 -25.14 -4.76
N LEU A 170 40.72 -26.00 -5.37
CA LEU A 170 39.74 -25.59 -6.39
C LEU A 170 38.45 -25.09 -5.73
N LEU A 171 38.05 -23.85 -6.01
CA LEU A 171 36.72 -23.32 -5.64
C LEU A 171 35.68 -23.64 -6.70
N LYS A 172 35.98 -23.31 -7.97
CA LYS A 172 35.01 -23.43 -9.06
C LYS A 172 35.67 -23.58 -10.42
N GLN A 173 34.98 -24.30 -11.30
CA GLN A 173 35.36 -24.51 -12.69
C GLN A 173 34.35 -23.80 -13.60
N PHE A 174 34.86 -23.06 -14.59
CA PHE A 174 34.07 -22.30 -15.56
C PHE A 174 34.17 -22.95 -16.94
N ASP A 175 33.09 -23.63 -17.32
CA ASP A 175 32.95 -24.28 -18.61
C ASP A 175 32.48 -23.27 -19.68
N SER A 176 33.11 -23.31 -20.86
CA SER A 176 32.74 -22.39 -21.95
C SER A 176 31.28 -22.51 -22.34
N SER A 177 30.67 -23.70 -22.39
CA SER A 177 29.27 -23.88 -22.79
C SER A 177 28.27 -23.08 -21.94
N VAL A 178 28.60 -22.84 -20.67
CA VAL A 178 27.76 -22.07 -19.74
C VAL A 178 28.10 -20.58 -19.79
N TYR A 179 29.37 -20.22 -20.00
CA TYR A 179 29.88 -18.85 -19.85
C TYR A 179 30.21 -18.15 -21.18
N ARG A 180 29.63 -18.56 -22.33
CA ARG A 180 29.79 -17.86 -23.63
C ARG A 180 29.20 -16.45 -23.68
N GLU A 181 28.30 -16.17 -22.74
CA GLU A 181 27.78 -14.84 -22.45
C GLU A 181 28.35 -14.40 -21.10
N PRO A 182 28.61 -13.08 -20.90
CA PRO A 182 29.02 -12.58 -19.59
C PRO A 182 28.06 -13.02 -18.49
N ARG A 183 28.59 -13.65 -17.43
CA ARG A 183 27.81 -14.00 -16.24
C ARG A 183 28.52 -13.58 -14.98
N THR A 184 27.79 -12.93 -14.08
CA THR A 184 28.25 -12.65 -12.72
C THR A 184 28.12 -13.90 -11.86
N VAL A 185 29.17 -14.20 -11.13
CA VAL A 185 29.29 -15.37 -10.27
C VAL A 185 29.53 -14.88 -8.86
N LEU A 186 28.71 -15.36 -7.92
CA LEU A 186 28.91 -15.19 -6.48
C LEU A 186 29.33 -16.53 -5.90
N ILE A 187 30.43 -16.56 -5.15
CA ILE A 187 30.98 -17.75 -4.52
C ILE A 187 31.06 -17.50 -3.03
N ALA A 188 30.25 -18.24 -2.26
CA ALA A 188 30.41 -18.30 -0.82
C ALA A 188 31.74 -18.98 -0.50
N LEU A 189 32.57 -18.33 0.31
CA LEU A 189 33.85 -18.88 0.70
C LEU A 189 33.64 -20.04 1.67
N PRO A 190 34.23 -21.23 1.39
CA PRO A 190 34.18 -22.35 2.31
C PRO A 190 34.93 -22.00 3.61
N GLU A 191 34.63 -22.71 4.71
CA GLU A 191 35.26 -22.45 6.01
C GLU A 191 36.79 -22.58 5.95
N GLU A 192 37.29 -23.47 5.09
CA GLU A 192 38.72 -23.65 4.83
C GLU A 192 39.37 -22.45 4.12
N ALA A 193 38.59 -21.64 3.40
CA ALA A 193 39.04 -20.42 2.75
C ALA A 193 38.91 -19.17 3.63
N LYS A 194 38.35 -19.28 4.85
CA LYS A 194 38.24 -18.19 5.83
C LYS A 194 39.46 -18.18 6.75
N SER A 195 40.51 -17.49 6.31
CA SER A 195 41.82 -17.45 6.98
C SER A 195 42.27 -16.01 7.20
N SER A 196 43.25 -15.81 8.06
CA SER A 196 43.92 -14.51 8.24
C SER A 196 44.75 -14.09 7.02
N THR A 197 45.18 -15.05 6.21
CA THR A 197 45.93 -14.87 4.96
C THR A 197 45.31 -15.77 3.89
N CYS A 198 44.75 -15.20 2.83
CA CYS A 198 44.26 -15.97 1.70
C CYS A 198 44.27 -15.21 0.38
N MET A 199 44.60 -15.89 -0.70
CA MET A 199 44.72 -15.34 -2.05
C MET A 199 43.94 -16.17 -3.06
N PHE A 200 43.50 -15.53 -4.14
CA PHE A 200 42.71 -16.15 -5.19
C PHE A 200 43.46 -16.18 -6.52
N ARG A 201 43.25 -17.24 -7.28
CA ARG A 201 43.86 -17.43 -8.60
C ARG A 201 42.82 -17.84 -9.62
N LEU A 202 42.67 -17.03 -10.66
CA LEU A 202 42.00 -17.45 -11.89
C LEU A 202 43.07 -17.98 -12.85
N TRP A 203 42.95 -19.22 -13.28
CA TRP A 203 43.97 -19.89 -14.07
C TRP A 203 43.36 -20.74 -15.17
N GLN A 204 43.96 -20.64 -16.36
CA GLN A 204 43.69 -21.52 -17.48
C GLN A 204 44.83 -22.56 -17.59
N PRO A 205 44.58 -23.87 -17.35
CA PRO A 205 45.63 -24.88 -17.22
C PRO A 205 46.49 -25.16 -18.44
N GLN A 206 46.00 -24.89 -19.64
CA GLN A 206 46.64 -25.29 -20.88
C GLN A 206 47.23 -24.11 -21.64
N GLN A 207 48.44 -24.31 -22.18
CA GLN A 207 49.16 -23.33 -23.00
C GLN A 207 48.39 -23.13 -24.32
N SER A 208 47.54 -22.12 -24.33
CA SER A 208 46.72 -21.80 -25.49
C SER A 208 47.63 -21.31 -26.62
N ARG A 209 47.57 -21.96 -27.78
CA ARG A 209 48.11 -21.40 -29.03
C ARG A 209 47.39 -20.07 -29.33
N GLU A 210 48.05 -19.15 -30.03
CA GLU A 210 47.46 -17.86 -30.40
C GLU A 210 46.02 -18.04 -30.93
N ASP A 211 45.10 -17.24 -30.37
CA ASP A 211 43.73 -17.00 -30.83
C ASP A 211 42.66 -18.10 -30.76
N LEU A 212 42.89 -19.25 -30.11
CA LEU A 212 41.87 -20.35 -30.09
C LEU A 212 40.91 -20.35 -28.89
N SER A 213 41.16 -19.57 -27.84
CA SER A 213 40.30 -19.50 -26.65
C SER A 213 40.53 -18.18 -25.97
N VAL A 214 39.55 -17.28 -25.91
CA VAL A 214 39.68 -15.99 -25.21
C VAL A 214 38.61 -15.89 -24.14
N TRP A 215 39.00 -15.45 -22.95
CA TRP A 215 38.09 -15.20 -21.85
C TRP A 215 38.40 -13.85 -21.21
N ALA A 216 37.41 -13.29 -20.53
CA ALA A 216 37.54 -12.01 -19.85
C ALA A 216 36.90 -12.07 -18.47
N VAL A 217 37.43 -11.26 -17.55
CA VAL A 217 36.92 -11.07 -16.21
C VAL A 217 36.78 -9.58 -15.91
N ASP A 218 35.76 -9.23 -15.13
CA ASP A 218 35.44 -7.85 -14.77
C ASP A 218 34.71 -7.80 -13.42
N ASN A 219 34.69 -6.61 -12.79
CA ASN A 219 33.99 -6.32 -11.53
C ASN A 219 34.29 -7.31 -10.39
N ILE A 220 35.57 -7.48 -10.03
CA ILE A 220 36.00 -8.44 -9.02
C ILE A 220 35.84 -7.83 -7.63
N ARG A 221 35.10 -8.51 -6.75
CA ARG A 221 34.79 -8.06 -5.40
C ARG A 221 34.92 -9.15 -4.35
N LEU A 222 35.53 -8.82 -3.21
CA LEU A 222 35.56 -9.63 -1.99
C LEU A 222 34.81 -8.87 -0.89
N SER A 223 33.81 -9.51 -0.26
CA SER A 223 32.97 -8.89 0.78
C SER A 223 32.53 -9.88 1.86
N ASP A 224 32.12 -9.35 3.01
CA ASP A 224 31.52 -10.08 4.13
C ASP A 224 30.05 -10.47 3.88
N THR A 225 29.32 -9.62 3.17
CA THR A 225 27.90 -9.71 2.91
C THR A 225 27.62 -10.02 1.43
N PRO A 226 26.50 -10.71 1.13
CA PRO A 226 26.05 -10.85 -0.25
C PRO A 226 25.69 -9.47 -0.80
N TYR A 227 25.93 -9.26 -2.09
CA TYR A 227 25.85 -7.95 -2.72
C TYR A 227 24.48 -7.28 -2.48
N THR A 228 24.51 -6.20 -1.71
CA THR A 228 23.37 -5.32 -1.45
C THR A 228 23.61 -4.01 -2.18
N ILE A 229 22.63 -3.55 -2.95
CA ILE A 229 22.65 -2.20 -3.51
C ILE A 229 22.09 -1.26 -2.46
N PHE A 230 22.86 -0.23 -2.13
CA PHE A 230 22.37 0.93 -1.40
C PHE A 230 22.96 2.19 -2.03
N VAL A 231 22.11 2.97 -2.70
CA VAL A 231 22.49 4.19 -3.42
C VAL A 231 21.58 5.33 -2.99
N ASN A 232 22.16 6.33 -2.33
CA ASN A 232 21.52 7.59 -1.97
C ASN A 232 21.99 8.76 -2.86
N PHE A 233 22.73 8.46 -3.94
CA PHE A 233 23.21 9.42 -4.96
C PHE A 233 24.03 10.63 -4.43
N GLU A 234 24.52 10.56 -3.19
CA GLU A 234 25.44 11.55 -2.61
C GLU A 234 26.90 11.31 -3.00
N ASP A 235 27.26 10.06 -3.32
CA ASP A 235 28.61 9.59 -3.63
C ASP A 235 28.66 9.00 -5.03
N ASP A 236 29.25 9.73 -5.99
CA ASP A 236 29.33 9.34 -7.41
C ASP A 236 30.01 7.98 -7.60
N ASN A 237 31.02 7.64 -6.78
CA ASN A 237 31.72 6.35 -6.90
C ASN A 237 30.79 5.16 -6.58
N ARG A 238 29.86 5.35 -5.64
CA ARG A 238 28.86 4.32 -5.30
C ARG A 238 27.78 4.16 -6.37
N VAL A 239 27.51 5.21 -7.13
CA VAL A 239 26.56 5.18 -8.25
C VAL A 239 27.14 4.31 -9.37
N ASP A 240 28.35 4.61 -9.81
CA ASP A 240 29.02 3.89 -10.92
C ASP A 240 29.28 2.41 -10.59
N ASP A 241 29.53 2.10 -9.32
CA ASP A 241 29.73 0.72 -8.83
C ASP A 241 28.44 -0.10 -8.74
N ALA A 242 27.27 0.54 -8.67
CA ALA A 242 26.00 -0.14 -8.40
C ALA A 242 25.03 -0.21 -9.57
N ILE A 243 24.98 0.84 -10.39
CA ILE A 243 23.94 1.06 -11.38
C ILE A 243 24.48 1.74 -12.64
N THR A 244 23.77 1.57 -13.75
CA THR A 244 24.00 2.30 -15.00
C THR A 244 22.71 2.95 -15.46
N PHE A 245 22.78 4.07 -16.16
CA PHE A 245 21.58 4.76 -16.62
C PHE A 245 21.78 5.40 -17.99
N HIS A 246 20.67 5.56 -18.72
CA HIS A 246 20.64 6.13 -20.06
C HIS A 246 19.64 7.30 -20.10
N PHE A 247 20.12 8.47 -20.55
CA PHE A 247 19.39 9.75 -20.52
C PHE A 247 18.95 10.21 -19.11
N GLY A 248 19.65 9.75 -18.08
CA GLY A 248 19.54 10.25 -16.71
C GLY A 248 20.74 11.09 -16.33
N ASP A 249 20.57 11.99 -15.39
CA ASP A 249 21.63 12.80 -14.80
C ASP A 249 21.48 12.76 -13.26
N VAL A 250 22.60 12.78 -12.53
CA VAL A 250 22.59 12.90 -11.06
C VAL A 250 22.61 14.38 -10.68
N GLY A 251 21.66 14.81 -9.86
CA GLY A 251 21.57 16.20 -9.42
C GLY A 251 20.30 16.50 -8.63
N ASN A 252 19.96 17.80 -8.52
CA ASN A 252 18.76 18.23 -7.81
C ASN A 252 17.51 18.02 -8.68
N ALA A 253 16.51 17.33 -8.14
CA ALA A 253 15.20 17.20 -8.74
C ALA A 253 14.07 17.31 -7.71
N CYS A 254 13.02 18.03 -8.09
CA CYS A 254 11.77 18.17 -7.34
C CYS A 254 11.95 18.45 -5.81
N GLY A 255 12.92 19.29 -5.45
CA GLY A 255 13.16 19.70 -4.06
C GLY A 255 14.03 18.76 -3.21
N ARG A 256 14.64 17.73 -3.80
CA ARG A 256 15.73 16.96 -3.18
C ARG A 256 17.03 17.18 -3.96
N ASP A 257 18.13 17.33 -3.22
CA ASP A 257 19.48 17.30 -3.78
C ASP A 257 19.93 15.85 -3.98
N SER A 258 20.91 15.63 -4.86
CA SER A 258 21.53 14.30 -5.05
C SER A 258 20.50 13.21 -5.37
N THR A 259 19.88 13.29 -6.55
CA THR A 259 18.90 12.32 -7.04
C THR A 259 19.23 11.94 -8.47
N LEU A 260 18.88 10.73 -8.90
CA LEU A 260 18.94 10.39 -10.32
C LEU A 260 17.64 10.81 -10.98
N PHE A 261 17.71 11.79 -11.87
CA PHE A 261 16.55 12.32 -12.56
C PHE A 261 16.69 12.22 -14.07
N PHE A 262 15.54 12.06 -14.72
CA PHE A 262 15.44 11.91 -16.16
C PHE A 262 14.71 13.13 -16.71
N SER A 263 15.45 14.02 -17.38
CA SER A 263 14.93 15.25 -17.95
C SER A 263 15.12 15.33 -19.47
N GLY A 264 14.34 16.19 -20.12
CA GLY A 264 14.13 16.19 -21.56
C GLY A 264 15.33 16.52 -22.46
N LYS A 265 15.68 15.59 -23.37
CA LYS A 265 15.87 15.89 -24.81
C LYS A 265 15.05 14.88 -25.62
N ASP A 266 14.22 15.36 -26.56
CA ASP A 266 13.46 14.52 -27.49
C ASP A 266 14.43 13.87 -28.45
N ASP A 267 14.71 12.58 -28.26
CA ASP A 267 15.31 11.75 -29.30
C ASP A 267 14.26 10.75 -29.76
N ARG A 268 14.02 10.69 -31.06
CA ARG A 268 12.81 10.10 -31.65
C ARG A 268 12.69 8.57 -31.45
N ASP A 269 13.74 7.91 -30.96
CA ASP A 269 13.81 6.44 -30.83
C ASP A 269 14.53 5.95 -29.54
N GLY A 270 14.67 6.80 -28.52
CA GLY A 270 15.35 6.43 -27.27
C GLY A 270 14.42 5.88 -26.18
N HIS A 271 14.93 4.98 -25.32
CA HIS A 271 14.32 4.67 -24.01
C HIS A 271 15.15 5.31 -22.91
N ARG A 272 14.50 5.78 -21.84
CA ARG A 272 15.20 6.24 -20.63
C ARG A 272 15.10 5.17 -19.58
N TYR A 273 16.23 4.81 -19.00
CA TYR A 273 16.23 3.77 -17.99
C TYR A 273 17.38 3.91 -17.00
N LEU A 274 17.17 3.28 -15.87
CA LEU A 274 18.16 2.93 -14.86
C LEU A 274 18.23 1.40 -14.81
N GLU A 275 19.41 0.82 -14.86
CA GLU A 275 19.68 -0.60 -14.79
C GLU A 275 20.65 -0.91 -13.64
N THR A 276 20.41 -2.01 -12.92
CA THR A 276 21.37 -2.52 -11.95
C THR A 276 22.37 -3.43 -12.62
N TYR A 277 23.54 -3.62 -12.00
CA TYR A 277 24.36 -4.78 -12.31
C TYR A 277 23.67 -6.09 -11.91
N THR A 278 24.19 -7.23 -12.36
CA THR A 278 23.63 -8.53 -12.03
C THR A 278 23.85 -8.86 -10.55
N LEU A 279 22.78 -9.28 -9.89
CA LEU A 279 22.68 -9.57 -8.47
C LEU A 279 22.32 -11.04 -8.27
N GLN A 280 22.98 -11.72 -7.32
CA GLN A 280 22.47 -12.97 -6.79
C GLN A 280 21.63 -12.65 -5.55
N LEU A 281 20.33 -12.97 -5.59
CA LEU A 281 19.42 -12.68 -4.49
C LEU A 281 19.46 -13.79 -3.43
N GLY A 282 19.27 -13.41 -2.18
CA GLY A 282 18.97 -14.33 -1.09
C GLY A 282 17.48 -14.73 -1.05
N ALA A 283 17.10 -15.54 -0.07
CA ALA A 283 15.74 -16.06 0.07
C ALA A 283 14.69 -14.96 0.32
N ASP A 284 15.05 -13.95 1.12
CA ASP A 284 14.15 -12.91 1.60
C ASP A 284 14.71 -11.51 1.28
N TYR A 285 14.78 -11.18 -0.01
CA TYR A 285 15.22 -9.87 -0.47
C TYR A 285 14.03 -8.92 -0.74
N MET A 286 14.29 -7.62 -0.73
CA MET A 286 13.34 -6.58 -1.10
C MET A 286 13.99 -5.51 -1.97
N ILE A 287 13.16 -4.83 -2.74
CA ILE A 287 13.51 -3.58 -3.43
C ILE A 287 12.78 -2.45 -2.72
N GLN A 288 13.50 -1.40 -2.36
CA GLN A 288 12.92 -0.17 -1.84
C GLN A 288 13.57 1.03 -2.51
N PHE A 289 12.76 2.02 -2.90
CA PHE A 289 13.24 3.27 -3.47
C PHE A 289 12.18 4.35 -3.30
N ASP A 290 12.61 5.60 -3.33
CA ASP A 290 11.71 6.74 -3.44
C ASP A 290 11.60 7.15 -4.91
N ILE A 291 10.39 7.39 -5.39
CA ILE A 291 10.12 7.85 -6.76
C ILE A 291 9.23 9.09 -6.75
N ILE A 292 9.48 9.98 -7.70
CA ILE A 292 8.63 11.13 -8.02
C ILE A 292 8.49 11.25 -9.53
N MET A 293 7.30 11.64 -9.97
CA MET A 293 6.96 11.84 -11.37
C MET A 293 6.29 13.21 -11.55
N GLY A 294 6.68 13.93 -12.59
CA GLY A 294 6.12 15.24 -12.95
C GLY A 294 6.60 16.42 -12.12
N CYS A 295 7.25 16.22 -10.96
CA CYS A 295 7.59 17.28 -10.00
C CYS A 295 6.39 18.22 -9.70
N GLY A 296 5.18 17.67 -9.53
CA GLY A 296 3.95 18.46 -9.34
C GLY A 296 3.33 19.02 -10.63
N SER A 297 3.88 18.73 -11.81
CA SER A 297 3.25 18.99 -13.11
C SER A 297 2.94 17.66 -13.82
N PRO A 298 1.66 17.32 -14.04
CA PRO A 298 1.31 16.03 -14.62
C PRO A 298 1.79 15.92 -16.07
N PHE A 299 2.07 14.70 -16.51
CA PHE A 299 2.57 14.41 -17.86
C PHE A 299 1.56 14.88 -18.92
N GLY A 300 1.95 15.86 -19.76
CA GLY A 300 1.06 16.40 -20.78
C GLY A 300 0.79 15.41 -21.94
N GLY A 301 -0.39 15.49 -22.57
CA GLY A 301 -0.73 14.78 -23.82
C GLY A 301 -1.75 13.65 -23.71
N THR A 302 -2.24 13.17 -24.86
CA THR A 302 -3.37 12.22 -24.99
C THR A 302 -3.00 10.73 -24.82
N LEU A 303 -1.71 10.39 -24.71
CA LEU A 303 -1.20 9.01 -24.61
C LEU A 303 -0.55 8.76 -23.23
N ARG A 304 -1.26 9.06 -22.14
CA ARG A 304 -0.75 8.93 -20.75
C ARG A 304 -0.34 7.50 -20.40
N ASP A 305 -1.10 6.50 -20.82
CA ASP A 305 -0.78 5.09 -20.52
C ASP A 305 0.57 4.63 -21.05
N LYS A 306 1.08 5.29 -22.10
CA LYS A 306 2.38 4.97 -22.69
C LYS A 306 3.56 5.63 -21.95
N LYS A 307 3.28 6.54 -21.00
CA LYS A 307 4.27 7.38 -20.32
C LYS A 307 4.63 6.91 -18.91
N LYS A 308 4.16 5.73 -18.49
CA LYS A 308 4.47 5.12 -17.18
C LYS A 308 5.94 4.69 -17.08
N VAL A 309 6.45 4.60 -15.86
CA VAL A 309 7.76 4.01 -15.57
C VAL A 309 7.53 2.58 -15.10
N HIS A 310 8.22 1.61 -15.69
CA HIS A 310 8.08 0.20 -15.39
C HIS A 310 9.31 -0.30 -14.63
N LEU A 311 9.09 -1.02 -13.53
CA LEU A 311 10.12 -1.79 -12.85
C LEU A 311 10.08 -3.24 -13.34
N GLU A 312 11.17 -3.68 -13.95
CA GLU A 312 11.31 -4.99 -14.58
C GLU A 312 12.58 -5.70 -14.08
N TYR A 313 12.62 -7.02 -14.21
CA TYR A 313 13.79 -7.84 -13.96
C TYR A 313 14.14 -8.73 -15.16
N SER A 314 15.40 -9.14 -15.21
CA SER A 314 15.93 -10.07 -16.21
C SER A 314 16.77 -11.15 -15.54
N SER A 315 16.45 -12.41 -15.80
CA SER A 315 17.23 -13.59 -15.39
C SER A 315 18.18 -14.11 -16.48
N ASN A 316 18.28 -13.39 -17.61
CA ASN A 316 19.13 -13.72 -18.75
C ASN A 316 19.99 -12.52 -19.17
N HIS A 317 20.56 -11.83 -18.19
CA HIS A 317 21.52 -10.73 -18.38
C HIS A 317 21.03 -9.59 -19.29
N GLY A 318 19.73 -9.31 -19.27
CA GLY A 318 19.11 -8.20 -20.01
C GLY A 318 18.63 -8.55 -21.43
N LEU A 319 18.68 -9.82 -21.85
CA LEU A 319 18.14 -10.25 -23.15
C LEU A 319 16.62 -10.18 -23.21
N SER A 320 15.95 -10.56 -22.12
CA SER A 320 14.50 -10.40 -21.97
C SER A 320 14.17 -9.87 -20.58
N TRP A 321 13.11 -9.09 -20.51
CA TRP A 321 12.67 -8.43 -19.29
C TRP A 321 11.22 -8.77 -18.98
N GLN A 322 10.92 -8.88 -17.69
CA GLN A 322 9.60 -9.17 -17.17
C GLN A 322 9.30 -8.22 -16.01
N PRO A 323 8.04 -7.81 -15.78
CA PRO A 323 7.71 -6.98 -14.62
C PRO A 323 8.03 -7.73 -13.32
N VAL A 324 8.58 -7.01 -12.33
CA VAL A 324 8.91 -7.57 -11.01
C VAL A 324 7.65 -8.07 -10.30
N VAL A 325 6.58 -7.27 -10.36
CA VAL A 325 5.25 -7.65 -9.89
C VAL A 325 4.37 -7.79 -11.11
N ARG A 326 3.82 -8.99 -11.34
CA ARG A 326 2.87 -9.22 -12.44
C ARG A 326 1.51 -8.65 -12.09
N GLU A 327 0.74 -8.29 -13.10
CA GLU A 327 -0.66 -7.92 -12.86
C GLU A 327 -1.44 -9.13 -12.33
N CYS A 328 -2.27 -8.88 -11.33
CA CYS A 328 -3.00 -9.92 -10.64
C CYS A 328 -4.45 -9.48 -10.42
N PHE A 329 -5.33 -9.98 -11.29
CA PHE A 329 -6.77 -9.77 -11.27
C PHE A 329 -7.47 -11.13 -11.38
N GLN A 330 -8.72 -11.24 -10.90
CA GLN A 330 -9.42 -12.52 -10.90
C GLN A 330 -9.58 -13.12 -12.30
N GLY A 331 -9.20 -14.40 -12.44
CA GLY A 331 -9.10 -15.15 -13.70
C GLY A 331 -7.67 -15.56 -14.05
N ALA A 332 -6.67 -14.93 -13.42
CA ALA A 332 -5.27 -15.35 -13.50
C ALA A 332 -5.00 -16.57 -12.60
N VAL A 333 -4.26 -17.55 -13.12
CA VAL A 333 -3.79 -18.75 -12.39
C VAL A 333 -2.55 -18.34 -11.58
N ASP A 334 -2.46 -18.76 -10.30
CA ASP A 334 -1.42 -18.36 -9.32
C ASP A 334 -1.38 -16.86 -8.98
N CYS A 335 -2.35 -16.43 -8.18
CA CYS A 335 -2.51 -15.02 -7.81
C CYS A 335 -2.86 -14.87 -6.32
N ASP A 336 -1.93 -14.32 -5.54
CA ASP A 336 -2.09 -14.07 -4.08
C ASP A 336 -2.61 -12.64 -3.82
N GLY A 337 -3.79 -12.31 -4.37
CA GLY A 337 -4.47 -11.04 -4.12
C GLY A 337 -4.80 -10.23 -5.37
N TYR A 338 -5.08 -8.94 -5.19
CA TYR A 338 -5.40 -8.01 -6.28
C TYR A 338 -4.44 -6.84 -6.27
N HIS A 339 -3.61 -6.75 -7.30
CA HIS A 339 -2.64 -5.67 -7.46
C HIS A 339 -2.31 -5.44 -8.93
N THR A 340 -1.91 -4.21 -9.26
CA THR A 340 -1.36 -3.88 -10.58
C THR A 340 0.03 -4.44 -10.77
N THR A 341 0.48 -4.44 -12.02
CA THR A 341 1.90 -4.63 -12.37
C THR A 341 2.78 -3.57 -11.71
N SER A 342 4.09 -3.83 -11.61
CA SER A 342 5.12 -2.89 -11.13
C SER A 342 5.34 -1.72 -12.12
N SER A 343 4.30 -0.93 -12.34
CA SER A 343 4.24 0.21 -13.25
C SER A 343 3.72 1.43 -12.50
N PHE A 344 4.44 2.55 -12.62
CA PHE A 344 4.21 3.76 -11.84
C PHE A 344 3.62 4.87 -12.73
N ASP A 345 2.53 5.47 -12.27
CA ASP A 345 1.76 6.49 -12.97
C ASP A 345 2.03 7.89 -12.40
N ASP A 346 2.06 8.92 -13.24
CA ASP A 346 2.38 10.28 -12.79
C ASP A 346 1.34 10.84 -11.81
N THR A 347 0.08 10.46 -11.96
CA THR A 347 -1.01 10.86 -11.05
C THR A 347 -0.87 10.25 -9.66
N GLN A 348 -0.17 9.13 -9.54
CA GLN A 348 0.05 8.47 -8.26
C GLN A 348 1.27 9.04 -7.52
N TYR A 349 2.30 9.46 -8.25
CA TYR A 349 3.62 9.83 -7.74
C TYR A 349 3.97 11.30 -7.94
N GLU A 350 2.99 12.21 -7.81
CA GLU A 350 3.18 13.67 -7.96
C GLU A 350 4.17 14.27 -6.93
N ALA A 351 4.32 13.60 -5.79
CA ALA A 351 5.27 13.90 -4.73
C ALA A 351 6.14 12.67 -4.43
N TRP A 352 7.28 12.88 -3.76
CA TRP A 352 8.19 11.80 -3.38
C TRP A 352 7.46 10.76 -2.53
N ARG A 353 7.39 9.52 -3.04
CA ARG A 353 6.81 8.39 -2.32
C ARG A 353 7.75 7.21 -2.33
N ARG A 354 7.77 6.51 -1.20
CA ARG A 354 8.52 5.27 -1.03
C ARG A 354 7.72 4.10 -1.57
N VAL A 355 8.36 3.33 -2.43
CA VAL A 355 7.85 2.04 -2.92
C VAL A 355 8.70 0.95 -2.27
N THR A 356 8.04 -0.05 -1.70
CA THR A 356 8.69 -1.22 -1.10
C THR A 356 8.06 -2.47 -1.69
N ILE A 357 8.87 -3.32 -2.31
CA ILE A 357 8.43 -4.54 -3.00
C ILE A 357 9.22 -5.72 -2.42
N PRO A 358 8.58 -6.63 -1.65
CA PRO A 358 9.20 -7.90 -1.30
C PRO A 358 9.40 -8.73 -2.56
N LEU A 359 10.61 -9.27 -2.77
CA LEU A 359 10.90 -10.03 -3.98
C LEU A 359 10.41 -11.49 -3.83
N PRO A 360 9.85 -12.08 -4.90
CA PRO A 360 9.46 -13.49 -4.88
C PRO A 360 10.66 -14.40 -4.62
N SER A 361 10.51 -15.36 -3.70
CA SER A 361 11.57 -16.32 -3.32
C SER A 361 12.11 -17.15 -4.50
N GLY A 362 11.31 -17.35 -5.56
CA GLY A 362 11.73 -18.02 -6.79
C GLY A 362 12.89 -17.35 -7.54
N LEU A 363 13.11 -16.04 -7.33
CA LEU A 363 14.20 -15.29 -7.96
C LEU A 363 15.56 -15.51 -7.30
N SER A 364 15.62 -16.12 -6.10
CA SER A 364 16.86 -16.40 -5.37
C SER A 364 17.80 -17.38 -6.06
N SER A 365 17.28 -18.22 -6.97
CA SER A 365 18.02 -19.32 -7.58
C SER A 365 18.90 -18.91 -8.78
N THR A 366 18.64 -17.75 -9.38
CA THR A 366 19.34 -17.28 -10.58
C THR A 366 19.81 -15.84 -10.41
N PRO A 367 20.98 -15.46 -10.93
CA PRO A 367 21.39 -14.07 -10.98
C PRO A 367 20.39 -13.23 -11.79
N VAL A 368 19.97 -12.08 -11.24
CA VAL A 368 18.99 -11.19 -11.86
C VAL A 368 19.52 -9.76 -12.00
N LYS A 369 19.08 -9.05 -13.04
CA LYS A 369 19.21 -7.58 -13.15
C LYS A 369 17.85 -6.95 -12.94
N PHE A 370 17.80 -5.74 -12.40
CA PHE A 370 16.60 -4.92 -12.37
C PHE A 370 16.75 -3.70 -13.26
N ARG A 371 15.64 -3.18 -13.78
CA ARG A 371 15.59 -1.91 -14.49
C ARG A 371 14.33 -1.14 -14.20
N TRP A 372 14.47 0.18 -14.18
CA TRP A 372 13.38 1.15 -14.24
C TRP A 372 13.42 1.76 -15.63
N ILE A 373 12.37 1.55 -16.43
CA ILE A 373 12.35 1.97 -17.83
C ILE A 373 11.09 2.76 -18.16
N GLN A 374 11.28 3.85 -18.90
CA GLN A 374 10.22 4.60 -19.55
C GLN A 374 10.33 4.40 -21.07
N TYR A 375 9.39 3.64 -21.64
CA TYR A 375 9.42 3.28 -23.06
C TYR A 375 9.15 4.47 -23.99
N THR A 376 8.21 5.33 -23.61
CA THR A 376 7.90 6.55 -24.35
C THR A 376 7.95 7.76 -23.44
N PHE A 377 8.61 8.81 -23.91
CA PHE A 377 8.73 10.07 -23.19
C PHE A 377 8.53 11.24 -24.12
N SER A 378 8.26 12.41 -23.54
CA SER A 378 8.34 13.71 -24.19
C SER A 378 9.21 14.63 -23.35
N GLY A 379 9.75 15.69 -23.94
CA GLY A 379 10.60 16.67 -23.21
C GLY A 379 10.02 17.22 -21.89
N SER A 380 8.70 17.16 -21.68
CA SER A 380 8.00 17.58 -20.46
C SER A 380 7.86 16.51 -19.37
N ASN A 381 8.17 15.24 -19.64
CA ASN A 381 7.97 14.15 -18.68
C ASN A 381 9.23 13.95 -17.84
N VAL A 382 9.25 14.53 -16.64
CA VAL A 382 10.37 14.38 -15.69
C VAL A 382 10.02 13.32 -14.65
N TRP A 383 10.94 12.42 -14.34
CA TRP A 383 10.83 11.53 -13.18
C TRP A 383 12.20 11.36 -12.53
N ALA A 384 12.20 11.08 -11.22
CA ALA A 384 13.43 10.91 -10.46
C ALA A 384 13.30 9.79 -9.44
N VAL A 385 14.43 9.18 -9.12
CA VAL A 385 14.58 8.10 -8.13
C VAL A 385 15.64 8.49 -7.11
N ASP A 386 15.40 8.11 -5.86
CA ASP A 386 16.27 8.35 -4.72
C ASP A 386 16.22 7.16 -3.74
N ASN A 387 17.21 7.03 -2.85
CA ASN A 387 17.31 6.02 -1.80
C ASN A 387 17.07 4.58 -2.30
N LEU A 388 17.75 4.17 -3.37
CA LEU A 388 17.63 2.83 -3.93
C LEU A 388 18.30 1.80 -3.02
N TYR A 389 17.51 0.85 -2.54
CA TYR A 389 17.93 -0.30 -1.75
C TYR A 389 17.48 -1.61 -2.42
N ILE A 390 18.41 -2.54 -2.64
CA ILE A 390 18.12 -3.91 -3.05
C ILE A 390 18.98 -4.84 -2.19
N GLY A 391 18.35 -5.52 -1.25
CA GLY A 391 19.05 -6.35 -0.27
C GLY A 391 18.10 -7.16 0.59
N GLU A 392 18.62 -7.70 1.68
CA GLU A 392 17.84 -8.47 2.66
C GLU A 392 16.69 -7.64 3.24
N GLN A 393 15.57 -8.31 3.51
CA GLN A 393 14.40 -7.70 4.12
C GLN A 393 14.69 -7.27 5.55
N CYS A 394 14.37 -6.01 5.84
CA CYS A 394 14.34 -5.54 7.22
C CYS A 394 13.22 -6.22 8.02
N PRO A 395 13.34 -6.30 9.36
CA PRO A 395 12.32 -6.88 10.23
C PRO A 395 10.92 -6.28 9.97
N GLU A 396 9.96 -7.13 9.65
CA GLU A 396 8.57 -6.75 9.30
C GLU A 396 8.46 -5.68 8.21
N LEU A 397 9.47 -5.57 7.32
CA LEU A 397 9.57 -4.52 6.29
C LEU A 397 9.41 -3.11 6.87
N CYS A 398 9.88 -2.90 8.11
CA CYS A 398 9.71 -1.66 8.86
C CYS A 398 8.24 -1.21 8.98
N ASN A 399 7.28 -2.14 8.92
CA ASN A 399 5.83 -1.91 8.85
C ASN A 399 5.40 -0.89 7.77
N GLY A 400 6.23 -0.65 6.74
CA GLY A 400 5.98 0.39 5.74
C GLY A 400 6.21 1.83 6.22
N HIS A 401 6.75 2.02 7.43
CA HIS A 401 6.99 3.32 8.07
C HIS A 401 8.47 3.57 8.35
N GLY A 402 9.36 3.03 7.51
CA GLY A 402 10.80 3.24 7.62
C GLY A 402 11.55 2.86 6.35
N GLN A 403 12.80 3.31 6.27
CA GLN A 403 13.74 2.91 5.23
C GLN A 403 14.61 1.77 5.74
N CYS A 404 14.82 0.77 4.89
CA CYS A 404 15.72 -0.32 5.19
C CYS A 404 17.15 0.08 4.79
N ILE A 405 18.06 0.08 5.75
CA ILE A 405 19.48 0.42 5.53
C ILE A 405 20.29 -0.69 6.17
N GLN A 406 20.97 -1.51 5.34
CA GLN A 406 21.81 -2.62 5.80
C GLN A 406 21.09 -3.59 6.76
N GLY A 407 19.81 -3.89 6.50
CA GLY A 407 19.00 -4.78 7.35
C GLY A 407 18.43 -4.14 8.62
N GLU A 408 18.67 -2.83 8.87
CA GLU A 408 18.08 -2.08 9.98
C GLU A 408 17.04 -1.04 9.50
N CYS A 409 15.99 -0.86 10.30
CA CYS A 409 14.91 0.08 10.00
C CYS A 409 15.21 1.50 10.51
N ARG A 410 15.33 2.46 9.58
CA ARG A 410 15.31 3.89 9.86
C ARG A 410 13.88 4.43 9.79
N CYS A 411 13.25 4.64 10.94
CA CYS A 411 11.83 4.97 11.02
C CYS A 411 11.49 6.40 10.58
N ASP A 412 10.31 6.53 9.98
CA ASP A 412 9.71 7.81 9.62
C ASP A 412 9.27 8.60 10.86
N ARG A 413 9.05 9.90 10.69
CA ARG A 413 8.67 10.78 11.80
C ARG A 413 7.34 10.34 12.43
N GLY A 414 7.35 10.08 13.73
CA GLY A 414 6.19 9.60 14.49
C GLY A 414 6.14 8.09 14.70
N TYR A 415 7.08 7.36 14.08
CA TYR A 415 7.27 5.92 14.22
C TYR A 415 8.61 5.63 14.91
N GLY A 416 8.73 4.47 15.56
CA GLY A 416 9.98 4.07 16.21
C GLY A 416 10.03 2.61 16.64
N GLY A 417 11.10 2.26 17.35
CA GLY A 417 11.41 0.86 17.66
C GLY A 417 12.09 0.13 16.49
N LYS A 418 12.36 -1.16 16.65
CA LYS A 418 13.11 -1.95 15.67
C LYS A 418 12.35 -2.19 14.35
N THR A 419 11.03 -2.08 14.37
CA THR A 419 10.14 -2.36 13.23
C THR A 419 9.30 -1.15 12.83
N CYS A 420 9.57 0.05 13.38
CA CYS A 420 8.85 1.29 13.08
C CYS A 420 7.34 1.25 13.35
N THR A 421 6.97 0.88 14.57
CA THR A 421 5.57 0.97 15.03
C THR A 421 5.23 2.41 15.44
N SER A 422 3.94 2.77 15.35
CA SER A 422 3.48 4.11 15.70
C SER A 422 3.78 4.43 17.16
N GLN A 423 4.37 5.60 17.43
CA GLN A 423 4.59 6.10 18.78
C GLN A 423 3.40 6.92 19.31
N LYS A 424 2.49 7.34 18.42
CA LYS A 424 1.30 8.12 18.76
C LYS A 424 0.06 7.22 18.74
N PHE A 425 -0.95 7.61 19.52
CA PHE A 425 -2.27 6.98 19.42
C PHE A 425 -2.86 7.26 18.04
N LEU A 426 -3.13 6.19 17.29
CA LEU A 426 -3.78 6.24 16.00
C LEU A 426 -5.30 6.37 16.20
N PRO A 427 -6.01 7.05 15.28
CA PRO A 427 -7.47 7.17 15.34
C PRO A 427 -8.13 5.79 15.35
N THR A 428 -9.17 5.63 16.16
CA THR A 428 -9.99 4.40 16.22
C THR A 428 -11.26 4.50 15.39
N THR A 429 -11.58 5.70 14.93
CA THR A 429 -12.81 6.00 14.19
C THR A 429 -12.49 6.96 13.04
N ILE A 430 -13.06 6.68 11.88
CA ILE A 430 -13.10 7.58 10.72
C ILE A 430 -14.56 7.83 10.40
N LYS A 431 -14.98 9.09 10.30
CA LYS A 431 -16.31 9.51 9.86
C LYS A 431 -16.13 10.61 8.80
N SER A 432 -16.69 10.42 7.62
CA SER A 432 -16.58 11.35 6.50
C SER A 432 -17.89 11.43 5.72
N ASP A 433 -18.58 12.55 5.84
CA ASP A 433 -19.81 12.91 5.10
C ASP A 433 -19.55 13.88 3.93
N PHE A 434 -18.30 14.33 3.75
CA PHE A 434 -17.84 15.19 2.65
C PHE A 434 -18.50 16.57 2.55
N GLU A 435 -19.24 17.02 3.56
CA GLU A 435 -19.95 18.31 3.54
C GLU A 435 -19.02 19.53 3.63
N ILE A 436 -17.81 19.34 4.17
CA ILE A 436 -16.79 20.38 4.30
C ILE A 436 -15.58 20.00 3.42
N PRO A 437 -15.54 20.43 2.15
CA PRO A 437 -14.47 20.05 1.21
C PRO A 437 -13.04 20.38 1.69
N SER A 438 -12.88 21.37 2.57
CA SER A 438 -11.57 21.76 3.11
C SER A 438 -10.99 20.78 4.12
N LEU A 439 -11.78 19.86 4.69
CA LEU A 439 -11.30 18.85 5.66
C LEU A 439 -10.82 17.57 5.00
N ILE A 440 -11.01 17.42 3.68
CA ILE A 440 -10.80 16.13 3.04
C ILE A 440 -9.35 15.62 3.12
N PHE A 441 -8.36 16.53 3.06
CA PHE A 441 -6.94 16.19 3.16
C PHE A 441 -6.45 16.03 4.61
N SER A 442 -7.26 16.38 5.62
CA SER A 442 -6.99 16.01 7.01
C SER A 442 -7.60 14.66 7.37
N ASP A 443 -8.67 14.27 6.69
CA ASP A 443 -9.44 13.06 7.00
C ASP A 443 -8.91 11.83 6.25
N TRP A 444 -8.25 12.04 5.11
CA TRP A 444 -7.78 11.01 4.22
C TRP A 444 -6.30 11.17 3.85
N LEU A 445 -5.59 10.04 3.79
CA LEU A 445 -4.17 10.02 3.47
C LEU A 445 -3.92 10.30 1.98
N ILE A 446 -4.67 9.64 1.10
CA ILE A 446 -4.53 9.76 -0.36
C ILE A 446 -5.91 9.80 -1.00
N ILE A 447 -6.08 10.73 -1.94
CA ILE A 447 -7.22 10.81 -2.85
C ILE A 447 -6.66 11.02 -4.25
N HIS A 448 -6.81 10.02 -5.10
CA HIS A 448 -6.38 10.07 -6.50
C HIS A 448 -7.59 9.92 -7.42
N GLY A 449 -7.66 10.76 -8.45
CA GLY A 449 -8.74 10.75 -9.44
C GLY A 449 -10.13 11.12 -8.90
N GLY A 450 -10.22 11.59 -7.65
CA GLY A 450 -11.45 11.94 -6.95
C GLY A 450 -11.55 13.41 -6.56
N SER A 451 -12.75 13.98 -6.60
CA SER A 451 -13.07 15.33 -6.14
C SER A 451 -14.41 15.37 -5.43
N VAL A 452 -14.57 16.28 -4.47
CA VAL A 452 -15.87 16.49 -3.81
C VAL A 452 -16.79 17.22 -4.77
N SER A 453 -17.94 16.62 -5.10
CA SER A 453 -18.97 17.22 -5.94
C SER A 453 -20.23 17.49 -5.15
N ARG A 454 -20.90 18.59 -5.47
CA ARG A 454 -22.17 19.00 -4.86
C ARG A 454 -23.32 18.58 -5.77
N GLY A 455 -23.96 17.45 -5.46
CA GLY A 455 -25.25 16.88 -5.89
C GLY A 455 -25.94 17.19 -7.25
N GLN A 456 -25.69 18.32 -7.90
CA GLN A 456 -26.38 18.79 -9.12
C GLN A 456 -25.58 18.57 -10.41
N GLU A 457 -24.28 18.29 -10.30
CA GLU A 457 -23.39 17.89 -11.40
C GLU A 457 -22.76 16.53 -11.03
N ASP A 458 -22.36 15.71 -12.02
CA ASP A 458 -21.80 14.34 -11.84
C ASP A 458 -22.81 13.21 -11.57
N CYS A 459 -22.39 12.08 -10.95
CA CYS A 459 -23.21 10.89 -10.68
C CYS A 459 -24.39 11.11 -9.70
N GLY A 460 -24.90 12.34 -9.60
CA GLY A 460 -26.03 12.75 -8.78
C GLY A 460 -25.75 12.72 -7.27
N VAL A 461 -26.78 13.00 -6.50
CA VAL A 461 -26.76 12.85 -5.04
C VAL A 461 -26.72 11.35 -4.68
N ILE A 462 -25.84 10.97 -3.75
CA ILE A 462 -25.78 9.62 -3.19
C ILE A 462 -26.76 9.48 -2.02
N THR A 463 -26.59 10.32 -1.00
CA THR A 463 -27.52 10.39 0.14
C THR A 463 -28.15 11.79 0.24
N SER A 464 -27.34 12.80 0.47
CA SER A 464 -27.67 14.24 0.42
C SER A 464 -26.39 15.05 0.27
N GLY A 465 -26.50 16.32 -0.14
CA GLY A 465 -25.39 17.25 -0.05
C GLY A 465 -24.20 16.91 -0.95
N SER A 466 -23.01 16.80 -0.37
CA SER A 466 -21.74 16.63 -1.08
C SER A 466 -21.28 15.18 -1.05
N SER A 467 -20.64 14.68 -2.12
CA SER A 467 -20.08 13.32 -2.14
C SER A 467 -18.69 13.29 -2.76
N LEU A 468 -17.90 12.28 -2.43
CA LEU A 468 -16.59 12.08 -3.03
C LEU A 468 -16.73 11.29 -4.34
N TYR A 469 -16.43 11.94 -5.44
CA TYR A 469 -16.71 11.46 -6.78
C TYR A 469 -15.44 11.21 -7.58
N PHE A 470 -15.33 10.03 -8.20
CA PHE A 470 -14.18 9.56 -8.96
C PHE A 470 -14.48 9.55 -10.46
N SER A 471 -13.85 10.46 -11.18
CA SER A 471 -13.92 10.58 -12.64
C SER A 471 -12.62 11.01 -13.30
N GLY A 472 -11.59 11.30 -12.49
CA GLY A 472 -10.31 11.80 -12.96
C GLY A 472 -9.54 10.81 -13.83
N VAL A 473 -8.47 11.31 -14.42
CA VAL A 473 -7.47 10.52 -15.16
C VAL A 473 -6.55 9.76 -14.21
N GLY A 474 -5.94 8.68 -14.72
CA GLY A 474 -4.88 7.95 -14.03
C GLY A 474 -5.42 7.08 -12.89
N VAL A 475 -4.73 7.05 -11.75
CA VAL A 475 -5.15 6.18 -10.63
C VAL A 475 -6.39 6.76 -9.95
N ARG A 476 -7.38 5.90 -9.66
CA ARG A 476 -8.57 6.24 -8.86
C ARG A 476 -8.55 5.43 -7.58
N GLU A 477 -8.12 6.06 -6.49
CA GLU A 477 -8.10 5.43 -5.17
C GLU A 477 -8.37 6.41 -4.03
N LEU A 478 -8.97 5.89 -2.96
CA LEU A 478 -9.13 6.55 -1.66
C LEU A 478 -8.42 5.71 -0.62
N ILE A 479 -7.45 6.25 0.11
CA ILE A 479 -6.72 5.54 1.17
C ILE A 479 -6.88 6.28 2.51
N SER A 480 -7.28 5.54 3.54
CA SER A 480 -7.39 6.06 4.90
C SER A 480 -6.02 6.32 5.54
N HIS A 481 -5.99 7.18 6.56
CA HIS A 481 -4.86 7.21 7.49
C HIS A 481 -4.69 5.86 8.21
N ASP A 482 -3.51 5.66 8.79
CA ASP A 482 -3.26 4.55 9.71
C ASP A 482 -4.20 4.67 10.92
N MET A 483 -4.95 3.60 11.18
CA MET A 483 -5.93 3.56 12.25
C MET A 483 -5.74 2.33 13.13
N ASN A 484 -6.06 2.47 14.43
CA ASN A 484 -6.08 1.35 15.35
C ASN A 484 -7.43 0.64 15.27
N THR A 485 -7.45 -0.50 14.61
CA THR A 485 -8.64 -1.30 14.33
C THR A 485 -8.80 -2.50 15.26
N VAL A 486 -8.02 -2.60 16.34
CA VAL A 486 -8.17 -3.69 17.32
C VAL A 486 -9.59 -3.78 17.87
N GLY A 487 -10.21 -2.62 18.12
CA GLY A 487 -11.62 -2.54 18.53
C GLY A 487 -12.61 -2.52 17.36
N ALA A 488 -12.17 -2.33 16.12
CA ALA A 488 -13.05 -2.07 14.96
C ALA A 488 -14.02 -3.24 14.72
N THR A 489 -15.32 -2.92 14.63
CA THR A 489 -16.38 -3.91 14.45
C THR A 489 -16.86 -3.99 13.02
N PHE A 490 -17.07 -2.84 12.37
CA PHE A 490 -17.63 -2.75 11.03
C PHE A 490 -17.08 -1.55 10.25
N ILE A 491 -17.29 -1.61 8.94
CA ILE A 491 -17.09 -0.54 7.97
C ILE A 491 -18.40 -0.34 7.21
N GLU A 492 -18.85 0.90 7.12
CA GLU A 492 -20.09 1.28 6.47
C GLU A 492 -19.89 2.51 5.58
N PHE A 493 -20.62 2.53 4.47
CA PHE A 493 -20.60 3.65 3.52
C PHE A 493 -21.74 3.51 2.53
N TYR A 494 -22.05 4.60 1.83
CA TYR A 494 -22.87 4.55 0.64
C TYR A 494 -21.97 4.59 -0.59
N ILE A 495 -22.33 3.81 -1.60
CA ILE A 495 -21.65 3.80 -2.88
C ILE A 495 -22.66 3.81 -4.02
N ARG A 496 -22.31 4.56 -5.07
CA ARG A 496 -22.93 4.44 -6.38
C ARG A 496 -21.83 4.25 -7.40
N MET A 497 -21.91 3.18 -8.15
CA MET A 497 -21.10 2.93 -9.32
C MET A 497 -22.01 3.06 -10.52
N ALA A 498 -21.72 3.95 -11.47
CA ALA A 498 -22.23 3.82 -12.82
C ALA A 498 -23.78 3.73 -12.99
N GLY A 499 -24.41 4.84 -13.36
CA GLY A 499 -25.86 4.91 -13.58
C GLY A 499 -26.31 4.56 -15.00
N SER A 500 -27.61 4.31 -15.17
CA SER A 500 -28.27 4.35 -16.50
C SER A 500 -28.58 5.79 -16.97
N ASP A 501 -28.24 6.78 -16.14
CA ASP A 501 -28.56 8.19 -16.34
C ASP A 501 -27.48 8.89 -17.18
N ARG A 502 -27.88 9.97 -17.86
CA ARG A 502 -27.01 10.76 -18.77
C ARG A 502 -25.73 11.31 -18.12
N PHE A 503 -25.67 11.34 -16.79
CA PHE A 503 -24.65 12.03 -16.00
C PHE A 503 -23.61 11.09 -15.34
N CYS A 504 -23.82 9.76 -15.39
CA CYS A 504 -22.95 8.78 -14.73
C CYS A 504 -22.73 7.61 -15.68
N SER A 505 -21.62 7.60 -16.42
CA SER A 505 -21.35 6.53 -17.40
C SER A 505 -21.19 5.17 -16.71
N GLY A 506 -21.77 4.14 -17.34
CA GLY A 506 -21.84 2.80 -16.78
C GLY A 506 -20.51 2.05 -16.84
N ILE A 507 -20.09 1.42 -15.74
CA ILE A 507 -19.02 0.43 -15.69
C ILE A 507 -19.48 -0.78 -16.50
N THR A 508 -18.66 -1.21 -17.45
CA THR A 508 -19.03 -2.21 -18.45
C THR A 508 -18.35 -3.56 -18.23
N SER A 509 -17.23 -3.58 -17.51
CA SER A 509 -16.47 -4.79 -17.22
C SER A 509 -16.28 -5.03 -15.72
N ARG A 510 -15.97 -6.27 -15.35
CA ARG A 510 -15.69 -6.64 -13.96
C ARG A 510 -14.40 -6.00 -13.46
N GLN A 511 -13.40 -5.84 -14.34
CA GLN A 511 -12.09 -5.26 -14.05
C GLN A 511 -12.17 -3.76 -13.73
N GLU A 512 -13.26 -3.11 -14.14
CA GLU A 512 -13.57 -1.72 -13.84
C GLU A 512 -14.33 -1.53 -12.52
N GLY A 513 -14.69 -2.61 -11.81
CA GLY A 513 -15.34 -2.56 -10.51
C GLY A 513 -14.40 -2.02 -9.41
N VAL A 514 -14.98 -1.52 -8.32
CA VAL A 514 -14.21 -1.01 -7.19
C VAL A 514 -13.90 -2.13 -6.20
N LEU A 515 -12.68 -2.18 -5.71
CA LEU A 515 -12.23 -3.11 -4.69
C LEU A 515 -12.04 -2.38 -3.36
N LEU A 516 -12.57 -2.95 -2.29
CA LEU A 516 -12.28 -2.54 -0.92
C LEU A 516 -11.20 -3.47 -0.36
N GLN A 517 -10.04 -2.90 -0.02
CA GLN A 517 -8.88 -3.62 0.49
C GLN A 517 -8.40 -3.03 1.81
N PHE A 518 -7.59 -3.78 2.54
CA PHE A 518 -6.90 -3.32 3.73
C PHE A 518 -5.44 -3.74 3.74
N THR A 519 -4.63 -3.04 4.54
CA THR A 519 -3.22 -3.34 4.76
C THR A 519 -2.89 -3.15 6.25
N VAL A 520 -1.96 -3.95 6.76
CA VAL A 520 -1.46 -3.87 8.15
C VAL A 520 0.03 -3.50 8.20
N ASN A 521 0.65 -3.24 7.05
CA ASN A 521 2.09 -2.96 6.89
C ASN A 521 2.32 -1.68 6.08
N GLY A 522 1.50 -0.65 6.31
CA GLY A 522 1.71 0.68 5.75
C GLY A 522 1.52 0.78 4.24
N GLY A 523 0.83 -0.19 3.60
CA GLY A 523 0.53 -0.18 2.17
C GLY A 523 1.52 -0.95 1.29
N ILE A 524 2.38 -1.77 1.88
CA ILE A 524 3.29 -2.67 1.15
C ILE A 524 2.49 -3.81 0.49
N ASP A 525 1.65 -4.49 1.27
CA ASP A 525 0.78 -5.56 0.80
C ASP A 525 -0.69 -5.23 1.11
N TRP A 526 -1.57 -5.52 0.15
CA TRP A 526 -2.99 -5.20 0.19
C TRP A 526 -3.85 -6.46 0.07
N GLN A 527 -4.68 -6.70 1.08
CA GLN A 527 -5.59 -7.83 1.14
C GLN A 527 -7.01 -7.39 0.80
N LEU A 528 -7.74 -8.24 0.06
CA LEU A 528 -9.15 -7.97 -0.28
C LEU A 528 -10.04 -8.11 0.96
N LEU A 529 -10.85 -7.08 1.22
CA LEU A 529 -11.97 -7.15 2.16
C LEU A 529 -13.27 -7.48 1.42
N GLN A 530 -13.59 -6.74 0.37
CA GLN A 530 -14.79 -6.94 -0.43
C GLN A 530 -14.58 -6.51 -1.88
N GLU A 531 -15.01 -7.34 -2.82
CA GLU A 531 -15.18 -6.95 -4.22
C GLU A 531 -16.58 -6.36 -4.37
N LEU A 532 -16.67 -5.09 -4.75
CA LEU A 532 -17.95 -4.41 -4.94
C LEU A 532 -18.34 -4.56 -6.41
N TYR A 533 -19.21 -5.53 -6.69
CA TYR A 533 -19.52 -5.93 -8.05
C TYR A 533 -20.31 -4.86 -8.80
N PHE A 534 -19.82 -4.48 -9.99
CA PHE A 534 -20.27 -3.29 -10.72
C PHE A 534 -21.75 -3.25 -11.11
N THR A 535 -22.45 -4.39 -11.15
CA THR A 535 -23.90 -4.42 -11.45
C THR A 535 -24.77 -4.09 -10.25
N ASP A 536 -24.27 -4.31 -9.04
CA ASP A 536 -25.07 -4.31 -7.81
C ASP A 536 -25.23 -2.89 -7.25
N TYR A 537 -24.33 -1.98 -7.63
CA TYR A 537 -24.22 -0.62 -7.08
C TYR A 537 -24.65 0.48 -8.07
N ARG A 538 -25.47 0.16 -9.08
CA ARG A 538 -25.94 1.13 -10.11
C ARG A 538 -26.77 2.28 -9.57
N THR A 539 -27.45 2.03 -8.47
CA THR A 539 -28.17 3.02 -7.65
C THR A 539 -27.43 3.22 -6.34
N PRO A 540 -27.55 4.40 -5.70
CA PRO A 540 -27.01 4.61 -4.35
C PRO A 540 -27.42 3.47 -3.41
N THR A 541 -26.43 2.76 -2.89
CA THR A 541 -26.64 1.56 -2.07
C THR A 541 -25.79 1.65 -0.83
N PHE A 542 -26.40 1.32 0.31
CA PHE A 542 -25.72 1.23 1.59
C PHE A 542 -24.97 -0.09 1.72
N VAL A 543 -23.72 -0.02 2.20
CA VAL A 543 -22.85 -1.17 2.42
C VAL A 543 -22.49 -1.22 3.90
N HIS A 544 -22.70 -2.38 4.52
CA HIS A 544 -22.27 -2.68 5.90
C HIS A 544 -21.47 -3.98 5.90
N LEU A 545 -20.20 -3.91 6.31
CA LEU A 545 -19.32 -5.08 6.33
C LEU A 545 -18.63 -5.20 7.69
N PRO A 546 -18.53 -6.42 8.27
CA PRO A 546 -17.76 -6.63 9.48
C PRO A 546 -16.26 -6.48 9.19
N VAL A 547 -15.50 -5.86 10.11
CA VAL A 547 -14.03 -5.79 9.99
C VAL A 547 -13.44 -7.18 10.29
N PRO A 548 -12.73 -7.81 9.33
CA PRO A 548 -12.21 -9.16 9.49
C PRO A 548 -11.07 -9.19 10.51
N GLU A 549 -10.84 -10.34 11.16
CA GLU A 549 -9.82 -10.50 12.19
C GLU A 549 -8.42 -10.10 11.72
N LYS A 550 -8.05 -10.43 10.48
CA LYS A 550 -6.77 -10.04 9.86
C LYS A 550 -6.60 -8.53 9.72
N ALA A 551 -7.69 -7.77 9.66
CA ALA A 551 -7.67 -6.31 9.58
C ALA A 551 -7.72 -5.65 10.96
N ARG A 552 -7.86 -6.40 12.07
CA ARG A 552 -7.88 -5.87 13.44
C ARG A 552 -6.46 -5.81 13.98
N SER A 553 -5.78 -4.71 13.69
CA SER A 553 -4.40 -4.50 14.10
C SER A 553 -4.24 -3.12 14.74
N THR A 554 -3.07 -2.86 15.32
CA THR A 554 -2.77 -1.55 15.89
C THR A 554 -2.57 -0.47 14.83
N SER A 555 -2.32 -0.83 13.57
CA SER A 555 -2.08 0.09 12.45
C SER A 555 -2.58 -0.52 11.14
N THR A 556 -3.81 -0.21 10.78
CA THR A 556 -4.46 -0.69 9.55
C THR A 556 -4.82 0.50 8.67
N ARG A 557 -4.70 0.36 7.34
CA ARG A 557 -5.33 1.28 6.37
C ARG A 557 -6.35 0.54 5.53
N PHE A 558 -7.37 1.25 5.08
CA PHE A 558 -8.34 0.78 4.09
C PHE A 558 -8.16 1.56 2.79
N ARG A 559 -8.40 0.89 1.66
CA ARG A 559 -8.52 1.58 0.38
C ARG A 559 -9.70 1.12 -0.46
N TRP A 560 -10.29 2.08 -1.16
CA TRP A 560 -11.19 1.85 -2.29
C TRP A 560 -10.41 2.15 -3.55
N TRP A 561 -10.33 1.20 -4.45
CA TRP A 561 -9.51 1.32 -5.63
C TRP A 561 -10.22 0.74 -6.86
N GLN A 562 -10.19 1.49 -7.96
CA GLN A 562 -10.67 1.04 -9.25
C GLN A 562 -9.48 0.59 -10.12
N PRO A 563 -9.34 -0.71 -10.43
CA PRO A 563 -8.16 -1.23 -11.12
C PRO A 563 -8.00 -0.79 -12.58
N GLN A 564 -9.11 -0.73 -13.32
CA GLN A 564 -9.14 -0.30 -14.72
C GLN A 564 -10.31 0.65 -14.98
N HIS A 565 -10.16 1.54 -15.97
CA HIS A 565 -11.23 2.40 -16.47
C HIS A 565 -10.94 2.80 -17.92
N SER A 566 -11.98 3.20 -18.64
CA SER A 566 -11.95 3.53 -20.07
C SER A 566 -11.40 4.93 -20.36
N GLY A 567 -11.25 5.77 -19.33
CA GLY A 567 -10.61 7.09 -19.42
C GLY A 567 -11.27 8.12 -18.51
N GLU A 568 -10.85 9.37 -18.67
CA GLU A 568 -11.45 10.52 -17.97
C GLU A 568 -12.96 10.60 -18.25
N GLY A 569 -13.76 10.80 -17.21
CA GLY A 569 -15.21 10.90 -17.33
C GLY A 569 -15.93 9.59 -17.68
N MET A 570 -15.21 8.47 -17.77
CA MET A 570 -15.78 7.13 -17.99
C MET A 570 -15.69 6.28 -16.72
N ASP A 571 -16.60 5.31 -16.58
CA ASP A 571 -16.60 4.29 -15.52
C ASP A 571 -16.58 4.91 -14.11
N GLN A 572 -17.50 5.84 -13.90
CA GLN A 572 -17.51 6.74 -12.74
C GLN A 572 -18.14 6.08 -11.50
N TRP A 573 -17.68 6.47 -10.32
CA TRP A 573 -18.23 6.03 -9.04
C TRP A 573 -18.10 7.11 -7.97
N ALA A 574 -18.94 7.03 -6.94
CA ALA A 574 -18.94 7.98 -5.83
C ALA A 574 -19.16 7.29 -4.49
N LEU A 575 -18.54 7.83 -3.45
CA LEU A 575 -18.66 7.42 -2.06
C LEU A 575 -19.25 8.54 -1.21
N ASP A 576 -20.01 8.15 -0.20
CA ASP A 576 -20.63 9.07 0.75
C ASP A 576 -20.80 8.40 2.13
N ASN A 577 -20.84 9.21 3.19
CA ASN A 577 -21.09 8.81 4.58
C ASN A 577 -20.25 7.60 5.04
N ILE A 578 -18.93 7.68 4.89
CA ILE A 578 -18.02 6.61 5.32
C ILE A 578 -17.89 6.62 6.84
N LEU A 579 -18.10 5.47 7.47
CA LEU A 579 -17.89 5.23 8.89
C LEU A 579 -17.09 3.95 9.11
N ILE A 580 -15.98 4.07 9.85
CA ILE A 580 -15.23 2.93 10.35
C ILE A 580 -15.07 3.14 11.85
N THR A 581 -15.55 2.22 12.69
CA THR A 581 -15.50 2.39 14.14
C THR A 581 -15.33 1.06 14.88
N GLY A 582 -14.73 1.15 16.06
CA GLY A 582 -14.57 0.03 16.99
C GLY A 582 -15.37 0.10 18.28
N VAL A 583 -16.26 1.09 18.35
CA VAL A 583 -17.18 1.18 19.46
C VAL A 583 -18.36 0.27 19.13
N ALA A 584 -18.27 -1.01 19.52
CA ALA A 584 -19.47 -1.60 20.10
C ALA A 584 -19.83 -0.65 21.24
N SER A 585 -20.96 0.04 21.11
CA SER A 585 -21.59 0.92 22.10
C SER A 585 -21.70 0.21 23.45
N GLY A 586 -20.57 0.18 24.15
CA GLY A 586 -20.35 -0.40 25.48
C GLY A 586 -20.00 0.68 26.49
N GLU A 587 -20.33 1.95 26.20
CA GLU A 587 -20.65 2.88 27.27
C GLU A 587 -21.96 2.38 27.88
N GLY A 588 -21.85 1.78 29.06
CA GLY A 588 -22.89 0.97 29.64
C GLY A 588 -24.19 1.74 29.83
N GLN A 589 -25.31 1.14 29.43
CA GLN A 589 -26.69 1.44 29.87
C GLN A 589 -26.94 2.89 30.34
N GLN A 590 -26.49 3.89 29.58
CA GLN A 590 -26.85 5.27 29.84
C GLN A 590 -28.11 5.54 29.04
N GLU A 591 -29.10 6.12 29.70
CA GLU A 591 -30.30 6.66 29.06
C GLU A 591 -29.85 7.58 27.93
N MET A 592 -30.14 7.21 26.68
CA MET A 592 -29.60 7.91 25.52
C MET A 592 -30.58 8.97 25.05
N GLN A 593 -30.15 10.23 25.17
CA GLN A 593 -30.90 11.42 24.79
C GLN A 593 -30.10 12.22 23.77
N ASN A 594 -30.78 13.11 23.05
CA ASN A 594 -30.13 14.18 22.30
C ASN A 594 -29.44 15.16 23.27
N GLU A 595 -28.25 14.86 23.74
CA GLU A 595 -27.36 15.87 24.31
C GLU A 595 -26.72 16.68 23.16
N ASP A 596 -26.40 17.95 23.44
CA ASP A 596 -25.99 19.03 22.51
C ASP A 596 -24.72 18.73 21.66
N ASP A 597 -24.10 17.56 21.85
CA ASP A 597 -22.80 17.18 21.27
C ASP A 597 -22.92 16.25 20.04
N GLY A 598 -24.14 15.95 19.57
CA GLY A 598 -24.37 15.16 18.35
C GLY A 598 -23.91 13.69 18.41
N SER A 599 -23.50 13.21 19.59
CA SER A 599 -22.92 11.88 19.82
C SER A 599 -23.94 10.73 19.67
N PHE A 600 -25.24 11.02 19.71
CA PHE A 600 -26.34 10.06 19.56
C PHE A 600 -26.55 9.60 18.10
N TRP A 601 -26.33 10.50 17.15
CA TRP A 601 -26.64 10.28 15.74
C TRP A 601 -25.48 9.62 15.01
N MET A 602 -25.79 8.57 14.26
CA MET A 602 -24.85 7.93 13.36
C MET A 602 -24.67 8.78 12.10
N SER A 603 -25.79 9.05 11.43
CA SER A 603 -25.86 9.89 10.24
C SER A 603 -27.16 10.67 10.23
N THR A 604 -27.10 11.87 9.67
CA THR A 604 -28.23 12.76 9.45
C THR A 604 -28.09 13.35 8.06
N SER A 605 -29.17 13.34 7.30
CA SER A 605 -29.21 13.79 5.90
C SER A 605 -30.12 15.00 5.77
N ASN A 606 -29.68 16.01 5.01
CA ASN A 606 -30.43 17.25 4.76
C ASN A 606 -30.91 17.96 6.05
N SER A 607 -30.13 17.85 7.13
CA SER A 607 -30.46 18.35 8.47
C SER A 607 -29.57 19.49 8.92
N ARG A 608 -30.12 20.41 9.73
CA ARG A 608 -29.36 21.43 10.45
C ARG A 608 -29.97 21.74 11.81
N THR A 609 -29.18 22.27 12.72
CA THR A 609 -29.66 22.72 14.03
C THR A 609 -30.15 24.17 13.93
N SER A 610 -31.43 24.42 14.23
CA SER A 610 -32.05 25.75 14.18
C SER A 610 -33.32 25.81 15.02
N GLU A 611 -33.73 27.00 15.47
CA GLU A 611 -35.07 27.22 16.02
C GLU A 611 -36.14 27.09 14.93
N TYR A 612 -37.23 26.39 15.22
CA TYR A 612 -38.31 26.15 14.26
C TYR A 612 -39.67 25.96 14.95
N CYS A 613 -40.74 26.51 14.35
CA CYS A 613 -42.11 26.46 14.88
C CYS A 613 -42.24 26.85 16.35
N ASP A 614 -41.72 28.03 16.71
CA ASP A 614 -41.76 28.61 18.06
C ASP A 614 -41.17 27.67 19.14
N SER A 615 -40.11 26.91 18.77
CA SER A 615 -39.36 26.11 19.73
C SER A 615 -38.55 27.01 20.68
N ASP A 616 -38.63 26.74 21.99
CA ASP A 616 -37.83 27.46 23.01
C ASP A 616 -36.34 27.07 22.99
N VAL A 617 -35.99 26.03 22.22
CA VAL A 617 -34.64 25.48 22.05
C VAL A 617 -34.33 25.23 20.57
N SER A 618 -33.06 25.05 20.26
CA SER A 618 -32.63 24.63 18.92
C SER A 618 -33.04 23.17 18.67
N VAL A 619 -33.64 22.90 17.51
CA VAL A 619 -34.14 21.57 17.14
C VAL A 619 -33.43 21.05 15.90
N MET A 620 -33.52 19.75 15.64
CA MET A 620 -33.05 19.17 14.38
C MET A 620 -34.06 19.44 13.29
N LEU A 621 -33.72 20.35 12.39
CA LEU A 621 -34.54 20.78 11.27
C LEU A 621 -34.12 20.09 9.98
N PHE A 622 -35.06 19.45 9.29
CA PHE A 622 -34.83 18.75 8.02
C PHE A 622 -35.47 19.53 6.87
N ASP A 623 -34.77 20.56 6.39
CA ASP A 623 -35.23 21.48 5.35
C ASP A 623 -34.37 21.47 4.07
N GLY A 624 -33.33 20.63 4.01
CA GLY A 624 -32.49 20.46 2.83
C GLY A 624 -33.25 19.93 1.60
N THR A 625 -32.69 20.19 0.42
CA THR A 625 -33.27 19.77 -0.88
C THR A 625 -32.23 18.99 -1.70
N GLY A 626 -32.64 17.90 -2.34
CA GLY A 626 -31.77 17.05 -3.17
C GLY A 626 -31.33 15.81 -2.40
N GLY A 627 -32.19 14.78 -2.39
CA GLY A 627 -32.04 13.54 -1.62
C GLY A 627 -33.06 13.38 -0.49
N ASP A 628 -33.08 12.19 0.10
CA ASP A 628 -33.95 11.85 1.23
C ASP A 628 -33.59 12.67 2.47
N ARG A 629 -34.58 12.91 3.34
CA ARG A 629 -34.34 13.55 4.65
C ARG A 629 -34.46 12.50 5.73
N PHE A 630 -33.38 12.26 6.47
CA PHE A 630 -33.39 11.22 7.49
C PHE A 630 -32.44 11.47 8.64
N ALA A 631 -32.69 10.78 9.74
CA ALA A 631 -31.80 10.70 10.89
C ALA A 631 -31.72 9.25 11.38
N VAL A 632 -30.51 8.70 11.49
CA VAL A 632 -30.25 7.32 11.90
C VAL A 632 -29.48 7.32 13.22
N THR A 633 -29.95 6.53 14.18
CA THR A 633 -29.28 6.36 15.48
C THR A 633 -28.07 5.43 15.37
N LYS A 634 -27.15 5.50 16.33
CA LYS A 634 -26.17 4.41 16.53
C LYS A 634 -26.87 3.09 16.89
N MET A 635 -26.12 1.98 16.84
CA MET A 635 -26.58 0.67 17.32
C MET A 635 -26.87 0.73 18.82
N LEU A 636 -28.12 0.43 19.20
CA LEU A 636 -28.64 0.49 20.57
C LEU A 636 -28.94 -0.91 21.09
N ASN A 637 -28.68 -1.14 22.37
CA ASN A 637 -29.15 -2.33 23.09
C ASN A 637 -30.48 -2.00 23.78
N VAL A 638 -31.58 -2.54 23.24
CA VAL A 638 -32.93 -2.31 23.79
C VAL A 638 -33.42 -3.51 24.58
N THR A 639 -34.15 -3.25 25.66
CA THR A 639 -34.68 -4.26 26.58
C THR A 639 -36.21 -4.29 26.55
N PRO A 640 -36.84 -5.43 26.92
CA PRO A 640 -38.28 -5.51 27.02
C PRO A 640 -38.85 -4.48 28.01
N GLY A 641 -39.70 -3.59 27.51
CA GLY A 641 -40.31 -2.50 28.28
C GLY A 641 -39.82 -1.11 27.90
N ASP A 642 -38.73 -1.01 27.13
CA ASP A 642 -38.23 0.27 26.63
C ASP A 642 -39.20 0.95 25.65
N VAL A 643 -39.16 2.28 25.63
CA VAL A 643 -40.01 3.15 24.81
C VAL A 643 -39.16 4.10 23.96
N ILE A 644 -39.71 4.49 22.82
CA ILE A 644 -39.21 5.58 21.99
C ILE A 644 -40.14 6.77 22.22
N GLN A 645 -39.59 7.86 22.75
CA GLN A 645 -40.31 9.11 22.93
C GLN A 645 -39.62 10.24 22.16
N PHE A 646 -40.37 11.06 21.45
CA PHE A 646 -39.84 12.23 20.74
C PHE A 646 -40.95 13.24 20.43
N LYS A 647 -40.56 14.50 20.19
CA LYS A 647 -41.44 15.51 19.64
C LYS A 647 -41.17 15.67 18.15
N ILE A 648 -42.25 15.73 17.36
CA ILE A 648 -42.18 15.98 15.92
C ILE A 648 -43.12 17.13 15.54
N VAL A 649 -42.66 17.95 14.61
CA VAL A 649 -43.47 18.94 13.90
C VAL A 649 -43.20 18.82 12.41
N MET A 650 -44.25 18.96 11.61
CA MET A 650 -44.23 18.90 10.15
C MET A 650 -44.84 20.20 9.63
N ASP A 651 -43.98 21.12 9.22
CA ASP A 651 -44.26 22.39 8.57
C ASP A 651 -45.40 23.22 9.18
N CYS A 652 -45.06 24.15 10.08
CA CYS A 652 -46.02 25.09 10.68
C CYS A 652 -46.24 26.37 9.86
N ARG A 653 -45.50 26.57 8.75
CA ARG A 653 -45.49 27.85 8.01
C ARG A 653 -46.16 27.76 6.65
N SER A 654 -46.33 26.56 6.11
CA SER A 654 -46.90 26.34 4.77
C SER A 654 -48.35 25.86 4.80
N SER A 655 -48.93 25.79 3.60
CA SER A 655 -50.25 25.19 3.37
C SER A 655 -50.18 23.67 3.43
N PHE A 656 -51.21 23.05 4.01
CA PHE A 656 -51.33 21.60 4.15
C PHE A 656 -50.96 20.79 2.90
N VAL A 657 -50.12 19.77 3.11
CA VAL A 657 -49.67 18.77 2.14
C VAL A 657 -50.07 17.37 2.64
N TYR A 658 -50.59 16.52 1.74
CA TYR A 658 -51.11 15.19 2.10
C TYR A 658 -50.12 14.03 1.86
N PHE A 659 -49.05 14.26 1.12
CA PHE A 659 -48.04 13.25 0.74
C PHE A 659 -46.72 13.49 1.51
N ALA A 660 -45.73 12.61 1.30
CA ALA A 660 -44.41 12.63 1.95
C ALA A 660 -44.45 12.61 3.51
N PRO A 661 -45.05 11.56 4.12
CA PRO A 661 -44.98 11.38 5.57
C PRO A 661 -43.55 11.11 6.05
N VAL A 662 -43.30 11.35 7.34
CA VAL A 662 -42.10 10.87 8.01
C VAL A 662 -42.36 9.47 8.55
N LEU A 663 -41.51 8.52 8.20
CA LEU A 663 -41.59 7.13 8.65
C LEU A 663 -40.59 6.90 9.77
N LEU A 664 -41.03 6.29 10.87
CA LEU A 664 -40.13 5.76 11.91
C LEU A 664 -39.98 4.24 11.74
N GLN A 665 -38.74 3.82 11.52
CA GLN A 665 -38.38 2.43 11.20
C GLN A 665 -37.21 1.97 12.08
N TYR A 666 -37.01 0.65 12.15
CA TYR A 666 -35.88 0.02 12.83
C TYR A 666 -35.17 -0.99 11.94
N SER A 667 -33.90 -1.25 12.25
CA SER A 667 -33.05 -2.22 11.56
C SER A 667 -32.18 -2.98 12.56
N GLN A 668 -31.98 -4.28 12.32
CA GLN A 668 -31.12 -5.16 13.12
C GLN A 668 -29.86 -5.60 12.34
N ASP A 669 -29.69 -5.15 11.10
CA ASP A 669 -28.66 -5.60 10.15
C ASP A 669 -27.74 -4.46 9.66
N GLY A 670 -27.66 -3.37 10.42
CA GLY A 670 -26.85 -2.21 10.08
C GLY A 670 -27.55 -1.19 9.19
N GLY A 671 -28.84 -1.37 8.88
CA GLY A 671 -29.58 -0.51 7.97
C GLY A 671 -29.69 -1.03 6.54
N GLN A 672 -29.44 -2.33 6.31
CA GLN A 672 -29.70 -2.97 5.02
C GLN A 672 -31.20 -3.19 4.80
N GLN A 673 -31.90 -3.64 5.84
CA GLN A 673 -33.36 -3.75 5.85
C GLN A 673 -33.96 -2.88 6.95
N TRP A 674 -35.10 -2.25 6.63
CA TRP A 674 -35.83 -1.37 7.53
C TRP A 674 -37.29 -1.80 7.64
N ASP A 675 -37.73 -2.06 8.86
CA ASP A 675 -39.12 -2.40 9.20
C ASP A 675 -39.77 -1.28 10.02
N TYR A 676 -41.09 -1.12 9.92
CA TYR A 676 -41.82 -0.16 10.75
C TYR A 676 -41.71 -0.52 12.22
N VAL A 677 -41.40 0.47 13.07
CA VAL A 677 -41.42 0.30 14.54
C VAL A 677 -42.81 -0.13 15.00
N LEU A 678 -43.85 0.51 14.45
CA LEU A 678 -45.23 0.11 14.63
C LEU A 678 -45.89 -0.04 13.24
N PRO A 679 -46.22 -1.27 12.80
CA PRO A 679 -46.86 -1.46 11.50
C PRO A 679 -48.29 -0.90 11.53
N PRO A 680 -48.77 -0.30 10.42
CA PRO A 680 -50.14 0.19 10.34
C PRO A 680 -51.15 -0.96 10.45
N CYS A 681 -52.19 -0.76 11.24
CA CYS A 681 -53.28 -1.73 11.41
C CYS A 681 -54.64 -1.06 11.20
N TYR A 682 -55.21 -1.27 10.01
CA TYR A 682 -56.52 -0.73 9.64
C TYR A 682 -57.63 -1.79 9.76
N PRO A 683 -58.87 -1.38 10.12
CA PRO A 683 -60.03 -2.26 10.08
C PRO A 683 -60.37 -2.59 8.61
N THR A 684 -60.21 -3.84 8.18
CA THR A 684 -60.61 -4.25 6.81
C THR A 684 -61.94 -5.00 6.80
N THR A 685 -62.78 -4.67 5.81
CA THR A 685 -63.91 -5.49 5.39
C THR A 685 -63.44 -6.47 4.31
N GLY A 686 -62.72 -7.53 4.69
CA GLY A 686 -62.44 -8.66 3.80
C GLY A 686 -61.01 -9.19 3.80
N GLY A 687 -60.78 -10.25 4.59
CA GLY A 687 -59.98 -11.42 4.19
C GLY A 687 -58.46 -11.33 4.08
N SER A 688 -57.81 -10.16 4.01
CA SER A 688 -56.34 -10.11 3.91
C SER A 688 -55.68 -8.86 4.51
N SER A 689 -55.91 -8.57 5.79
CA SER A 689 -55.02 -7.68 6.55
C SER A 689 -54.39 -8.38 7.76
N SER A 690 -53.09 -8.17 7.90
CA SER A 690 -52.12 -8.80 8.80
C SER A 690 -52.15 -8.30 10.25
N CYS A 691 -53.29 -7.79 10.73
CA CYS A 691 -53.38 -7.39 12.13
C CYS A 691 -53.44 -8.64 13.01
N ALA A 692 -52.58 -8.72 14.03
CA ALA A 692 -52.64 -9.81 14.99
C ALA A 692 -54.03 -9.84 15.66
N VAL A 693 -54.57 -11.03 15.91
CA VAL A 693 -55.89 -11.20 16.54
C VAL A 693 -55.85 -10.53 17.92
N GLY A 694 -56.64 -9.46 18.10
CA GLY A 694 -56.69 -8.67 19.34
C GLY A 694 -55.77 -7.44 19.38
N ALA A 695 -55.18 -7.02 18.26
CA ALA A 695 -54.43 -5.77 18.17
C ALA A 695 -55.36 -4.54 18.07
N ASP A 696 -54.95 -3.43 18.68
CA ASP A 696 -55.60 -2.13 18.52
C ASP A 696 -55.40 -1.57 17.10
N TYR A 697 -56.37 -0.80 16.61
CA TYR A 697 -56.27 -0.14 15.31
C TYR A 697 -55.39 1.11 15.43
N ASP A 698 -54.35 1.20 14.60
CA ASP A 698 -53.36 2.28 14.63
C ASP A 698 -52.91 2.63 13.19
N GLU A 699 -52.59 3.89 12.95
CA GLU A 699 -51.98 4.37 11.70
C GLU A 699 -50.52 3.93 11.57
N GLY A 700 -49.93 3.40 12.65
CA GLY A 700 -48.55 2.93 12.69
C GLY A 700 -47.56 4.07 12.90
N SER A 701 -46.27 3.77 12.76
CA SER A 701 -45.18 4.73 12.93
C SER A 701 -44.98 5.61 11.68
N ILE A 702 -46.08 6.16 11.17
CA ILE A 702 -46.19 7.00 9.96
C ILE A 702 -46.77 8.36 10.37
N TYR A 703 -46.03 9.44 10.12
CA TYR A 703 -46.40 10.78 10.58
C TYR A 703 -46.74 11.69 9.39
N HIS A 704 -47.96 12.19 9.37
CA HIS A 704 -48.48 13.09 8.33
C HIS A 704 -48.62 14.52 8.82
N MET A 705 -48.36 15.50 7.93
CA MET A 705 -48.47 16.94 8.24
C MET A 705 -49.80 17.33 8.92
N GLY A 706 -50.91 16.67 8.57
CA GLY A 706 -52.23 17.00 9.13
C GLY A 706 -52.28 16.95 10.65
N LYS A 707 -51.82 15.86 11.26
CA LYS A 707 -51.78 15.70 12.71
C LYS A 707 -50.57 16.42 13.33
N TYR A 708 -49.45 16.50 12.60
CA TYR A 708 -48.18 16.97 13.15
C TYR A 708 -47.84 18.41 12.75
N GLN A 709 -48.81 19.25 12.36
CA GLN A 709 -48.57 20.66 11.98
C GLN A 709 -48.09 21.53 13.17
N LEU A 710 -48.34 21.08 14.39
CA LEU A 710 -47.82 21.64 15.63
C LEU A 710 -46.95 20.60 16.32
N TRP A 711 -46.11 21.04 17.26
CA TRP A 711 -45.33 20.13 18.10
C TRP A 711 -46.25 19.13 18.81
N ASN A 712 -46.02 17.85 18.55
CA ASN A 712 -46.72 16.76 19.22
C ASN A 712 -45.71 15.78 19.81
N LEU A 713 -45.96 15.35 21.04
CA LEU A 713 -45.21 14.30 21.71
C LEU A 713 -45.72 12.93 21.26
N VAL A 714 -44.80 12.07 20.83
CA VAL A 714 -45.06 10.69 20.41
C VAL A 714 -44.30 9.77 21.35
N THR A 715 -45.00 8.79 21.95
CA THR A 715 -44.41 7.73 22.78
C THR A 715 -44.87 6.38 22.24
N ILE A 716 -43.92 5.54 21.81
CA ILE A 716 -44.21 4.22 21.20
C ILE A 716 -43.42 3.13 21.94
N PRO A 717 -44.05 2.02 22.35
CA PRO A 717 -43.33 0.89 22.90
C PRO A 717 -42.49 0.19 21.82
N ILE A 718 -41.26 -0.20 22.17
CA ILE A 718 -40.37 -0.90 21.22
C ILE A 718 -40.93 -2.29 20.89
N PRO A 719 -41.00 -2.68 19.61
CA PRO A 719 -41.58 -3.96 19.21
C PRO A 719 -40.77 -5.14 19.73
N GLY A 720 -41.46 -6.22 20.12
CA GLY A 720 -40.85 -7.45 20.64
C GLY A 720 -39.73 -8.05 19.78
N LYS A 721 -39.82 -7.84 18.46
CA LYS A 721 -38.85 -8.36 17.48
C LYS A 721 -37.51 -7.61 17.49
N ALA A 722 -37.49 -6.38 17.99
CA ALA A 722 -36.27 -5.58 18.12
C ALA A 722 -35.41 -6.00 19.32
N PHE A 723 -35.91 -6.86 20.22
CA PHE A 723 -35.16 -7.34 21.39
C PHE A 723 -34.17 -8.46 21.03
N GLY A 724 -33.06 -8.52 21.76
CA GLY A 724 -32.09 -9.63 21.68
C GLY A 724 -30.92 -9.44 20.72
N SER A 725 -30.93 -8.37 19.92
CA SER A 725 -29.79 -7.91 19.11
C SER A 725 -29.61 -6.40 19.30
N GLN A 726 -28.48 -5.86 18.85
CA GLN A 726 -28.36 -4.42 18.65
C GLN A 726 -29.34 -3.99 17.54
N VAL A 727 -29.95 -2.81 17.71
CA VAL A 727 -30.95 -2.25 16.80
C VAL A 727 -30.67 -0.77 16.55
N GLN A 728 -30.91 -0.31 15.33
CA GLN A 728 -30.90 1.10 14.95
C GLN A 728 -32.31 1.57 14.62
N PHE A 729 -32.58 2.84 14.86
CA PHE A 729 -33.82 3.51 14.47
C PHE A 729 -33.53 4.59 13.44
N ARG A 730 -34.47 4.79 12.52
CA ARG A 730 -34.43 5.93 11.60
C ARG A 730 -35.76 6.64 11.50
N TRP A 731 -35.68 7.97 11.40
CA TRP A 731 -36.74 8.81 10.86
C TRP A 731 -36.38 9.09 9.41
N TRP A 732 -37.29 8.81 8.48
CA TRP A 732 -37.03 8.92 7.05
C TRP A 732 -38.22 9.53 6.31
N GLN A 733 -37.94 10.51 5.46
CA GLN A 733 -38.87 11.13 4.53
C GLN A 733 -38.28 11.04 3.12
N GLU A 734 -39.05 10.50 2.19
CA GLU A 734 -38.70 10.34 0.77
C GLU A 734 -38.38 11.68 0.11
N GLU A 735 -37.43 11.68 -0.83
CA GLU A 735 -37.10 12.84 -1.65
C GLU A 735 -38.31 13.36 -2.45
N ASP A 736 -38.82 14.53 -2.07
CA ASP A 736 -39.74 15.32 -2.89
C ASP A 736 -39.49 16.82 -2.70
N ARG A 737 -39.39 17.58 -3.79
CA ARG A 737 -39.21 19.05 -3.78
C ARG A 737 -40.33 19.77 -3.01
N TYR A 738 -41.52 19.18 -2.97
CA TYR A 738 -42.70 19.71 -2.29
C TYR A 738 -42.99 19.01 -0.96
N ALA A 739 -42.10 18.11 -0.50
CA ALA A 739 -42.24 17.49 0.82
C ALA A 739 -42.21 18.55 1.92
N PRO A 740 -43.16 18.50 2.87
CA PRO A 740 -43.17 19.42 4.01
C PRO A 740 -41.90 19.23 4.84
N VAL A 741 -41.33 20.34 5.30
CA VAL A 741 -40.20 20.34 6.24
C VAL A 741 -40.63 19.69 7.55
N PHE A 742 -39.78 18.88 8.17
CA PHE A 742 -40.04 18.36 9.51
C PHE A 742 -38.90 18.69 10.47
N ALA A 743 -39.20 18.71 11.77
CA ALA A 743 -38.22 18.86 12.81
C ALA A 743 -38.45 17.87 13.95
N LEU A 744 -37.35 17.45 14.58
CA LEU A 744 -37.33 16.53 15.71
C LEU A 744 -36.70 17.21 16.94
N SER A 745 -37.32 16.97 18.10
CA SER A 745 -36.83 17.41 19.41
C SER A 745 -37.05 16.31 20.45
N ASP A 746 -36.32 16.39 21.56
CA ASP A 746 -36.59 15.58 22.77
C ASP A 746 -36.60 14.05 22.50
N VAL A 747 -35.71 13.56 21.64
CA VAL A 747 -35.61 12.13 21.33
C VAL A 747 -35.02 11.38 22.51
N HIS A 748 -35.77 10.42 23.04
CA HIS A 748 -35.42 9.51 24.14
C HIS A 748 -35.70 8.07 23.70
N ILE A 749 -34.71 7.20 23.84
CA ILE A 749 -34.85 5.77 23.58
C ILE A 749 -34.29 5.02 24.78
N GLY A 750 -35.15 4.32 25.51
CA GLY A 750 -34.72 3.58 26.70
C GLY A 750 -35.87 3.30 27.67
N PRO A 751 -35.56 3.13 28.97
CA PRO A 751 -36.56 2.80 29.97
C PRO A 751 -37.68 3.84 30.05
N PRO A 752 -38.93 3.40 30.27
CA PRO A 752 -40.05 4.31 30.39
C PRO A 752 -40.02 5.03 31.75
N CYS A 753 -40.28 6.33 31.73
CA CYS A 753 -40.58 7.07 32.95
C CYS A 753 -41.88 6.56 33.62
N PRO A 754 -42.09 6.82 34.92
CA PRO A 754 -43.32 6.47 35.61
C PRO A 754 -44.58 6.90 34.83
N LYS A 755 -45.43 5.94 34.47
CA LYS A 755 -46.64 6.12 33.62
C LYS A 755 -46.40 6.81 32.27
N ASN A 756 -45.17 6.76 31.70
CA ASN A 756 -44.79 7.51 30.50
C ASN A 756 -45.14 9.01 30.59
N CYS A 757 -45.05 9.58 31.79
CA CYS A 757 -45.43 10.98 32.06
C CYS A 757 -46.87 11.31 31.60
N ASN A 758 -47.76 10.32 31.59
CA ASN A 758 -49.12 10.40 31.04
C ASN A 758 -49.20 11.04 29.63
N ASN A 759 -48.12 10.96 28.83
CA ASN A 759 -47.98 11.68 27.54
C ASN A 759 -48.17 13.21 27.61
N HIS A 760 -48.01 13.81 28.78
CA HIS A 760 -48.06 15.26 29.00
C HIS A 760 -46.74 15.80 29.56
N GLY A 761 -45.63 15.11 29.23
CA GLY A 761 -44.29 15.48 29.64
C GLY A 761 -43.23 14.60 28.98
N VAL A 762 -42.02 15.12 28.93
CA VAL A 762 -40.85 14.44 28.35
C VAL A 762 -40.11 13.69 29.47
N CYS A 763 -39.70 12.47 29.18
CA CYS A 763 -38.86 11.66 30.05
C CYS A 763 -37.40 12.10 29.90
N HIS A 764 -36.82 12.60 30.98
CA HIS A 764 -35.42 13.01 31.03
C HIS A 764 -34.80 12.45 32.30
N THR A 765 -33.80 11.59 32.14
CA THR A 765 -33.05 10.94 33.24
C THR A 765 -33.93 10.21 34.26
N GLY A 766 -34.91 9.43 33.77
CA GLY A 766 -35.88 8.71 34.59
C GLY A 766 -36.93 9.58 35.31
N SER A 767 -36.96 10.90 35.05
CA SER A 767 -37.91 11.86 35.64
C SER A 767 -38.79 12.53 34.57
N CYS A 768 -40.03 12.87 34.94
CA CYS A 768 -40.99 13.49 34.03
C CYS A 768 -40.93 15.02 34.07
N HIS A 769 -40.60 15.64 32.95
CA HIS A 769 -40.65 17.08 32.75
C HIS A 769 -41.97 17.47 32.09
N CYS A 770 -42.89 18.00 32.90
CA CYS A 770 -44.28 18.20 32.50
C CYS A 770 -44.50 19.44 31.65
N GLU A 771 -45.43 19.33 30.70
CA GLU A 771 -45.91 20.45 29.90
C GLU A 771 -46.75 21.43 30.72
N GLN A 772 -46.91 22.65 30.22
CA GLN A 772 -47.65 23.70 30.91
C GLN A 772 -49.11 23.28 31.15
N GLY A 773 -49.54 23.29 32.42
CA GLY A 773 -50.88 22.83 32.81
C GLY A 773 -50.92 21.45 33.49
N TYR A 774 -49.76 20.77 33.57
CA TYR A 774 -49.59 19.49 34.24
C TYR A 774 -48.54 19.59 35.36
N PHE A 775 -48.63 18.72 36.37
CA PHE A 775 -47.73 18.77 37.53
C PHE A 775 -47.04 17.41 37.82
N GLU A 776 -45.83 17.51 38.37
CA GLU A 776 -44.99 16.37 38.81
C GLU A 776 -45.66 15.52 39.91
N PRO A 777 -45.37 14.21 40.03
CA PRO A 777 -44.24 13.52 39.42
C PRO A 777 -44.58 12.74 38.13
N HIS A 778 -45.85 12.77 37.69
CA HIS A 778 -46.31 11.98 36.53
C HIS A 778 -47.02 12.83 35.45
N CYS A 779 -46.97 14.16 35.55
CA CYS A 779 -47.68 15.07 34.67
C CYS A 779 -49.20 14.85 34.70
N GLU A 780 -49.75 14.92 35.90
CA GLU A 780 -51.20 14.89 36.09
C GLU A 780 -51.80 16.28 35.85
N PRO A 781 -53.02 16.38 35.30
CA PRO A 781 -53.62 17.68 34.97
C PRO A 781 -53.90 18.49 36.23
N ILE A 782 -53.56 19.77 36.21
CA ILE A 782 -53.80 20.69 37.33
C ILE A 782 -55.30 20.98 37.51
N LEU A 783 -56.07 20.92 36.42
CA LEU A 783 -57.50 21.18 36.40
C LEU A 783 -58.28 19.89 36.17
N THR A 784 -59.43 19.75 36.85
CA THR A 784 -60.33 18.62 36.63
C THR A 784 -60.88 18.61 35.21
N PRO A 785 -60.82 17.49 34.47
CA PRO A 785 -61.37 17.39 33.13
C PRO A 785 -62.88 17.71 33.10
N PRO A 786 -63.41 18.29 32.00
CA PRO A 786 -64.83 18.55 31.87
C PRO A 786 -65.65 17.24 31.88
N PHE A 787 -66.78 17.23 32.59
CA PHE A 787 -67.66 16.05 32.74
C PHE A 787 -68.54 15.73 31.51
N GLY A 788 -68.46 16.54 30.45
CA GLY A 788 -69.23 16.33 29.23
C GLY A 788 -68.78 17.28 28.11
N LEU A 789 -68.96 16.83 26.86
CA LEU A 789 -68.58 17.55 25.64
C LEU A 789 -69.83 17.82 24.80
N ARG A 790 -70.06 19.08 24.44
CA ARG A 790 -71.08 19.50 23.47
C ARG A 790 -70.50 20.60 22.58
N ASP A 791 -70.48 20.35 21.28
CA ASP A 791 -70.14 21.35 20.26
C ASP A 791 -71.20 21.27 19.15
N THR A 792 -71.67 22.41 18.68
CA THR A 792 -72.65 22.52 17.60
C THR A 792 -72.01 22.94 16.28
N PHE A 793 -70.70 23.25 16.26
CA PHE A 793 -69.91 23.69 15.10
C PHE A 793 -70.45 24.92 14.34
N VAL A 794 -71.45 25.62 14.89
CA VAL A 794 -72.15 26.74 14.24
C VAL A 794 -71.22 27.93 13.96
N ASN A 795 -70.12 28.06 14.71
CA ASN A 795 -69.21 29.21 14.61
C ASN A 795 -68.04 29.00 13.65
N GLY A 796 -67.94 27.86 12.95
CA GLY A 796 -66.86 27.57 12.00
C GLY A 796 -65.44 27.61 12.59
N ARG A 797 -65.30 27.68 13.92
CA ARG A 797 -64.04 27.70 14.66
C ARG A 797 -64.03 26.54 15.64
N LYS A 798 -62.87 25.92 15.80
CA LYS A 798 -62.58 24.96 16.86
C LYS A 798 -62.88 25.62 18.21
N GLY A 799 -63.90 25.14 18.93
CA GLY A 799 -64.13 25.53 20.33
C GLY A 799 -63.08 24.91 21.26
N ASN A 800 -63.04 25.36 22.53
CA ASN A 800 -62.13 24.82 23.55
C ASN A 800 -62.38 23.33 23.89
N SER A 801 -63.44 22.73 23.34
CA SER A 801 -63.82 21.34 23.55
C SER A 801 -62.96 20.35 22.77
N TRP A 802 -62.25 20.79 21.73
CA TRP A 802 -61.45 19.93 20.87
C TRP A 802 -59.98 20.23 21.06
N GLU A 803 -59.16 19.20 21.23
CA GLU A 803 -57.70 19.34 21.32
C GLU A 803 -57.06 19.54 19.95
N GLN A 804 -57.61 18.91 18.91
CA GLN A 804 -57.18 19.06 17.52
C GLN A 804 -58.36 18.82 16.56
N ALA A 805 -58.36 19.50 15.41
CA ALA A 805 -59.32 19.28 14.34
C ALA A 805 -58.61 19.45 12.98
N CYS A 806 -58.40 18.35 12.28
CA CYS A 806 -57.78 18.33 10.94
C CYS A 806 -58.90 18.22 9.90
N VAL A 807 -59.24 19.31 9.22
CA VAL A 807 -60.33 19.34 8.23
C VAL A 807 -59.76 19.57 6.84
N THR A 808 -59.84 18.55 5.98
CA THR A 808 -59.65 18.71 4.54
C THR A 808 -60.92 19.31 3.95
N VAL A 809 -60.94 20.61 3.71
CA VAL A 809 -62.04 21.27 2.99
C VAL A 809 -61.83 21.03 1.49
N PRO A 810 -62.71 20.26 0.82
CA PRO A 810 -62.61 20.09 -0.63
C PRO A 810 -62.72 21.46 -1.31
N GLN A 811 -61.96 21.72 -2.38
CA GLN A 811 -61.98 23.02 -3.08
C GLN A 811 -63.39 23.47 -3.50
N TRP A 812 -64.32 22.55 -3.75
CA TRP A 812 -65.71 22.88 -4.09
C TRP A 812 -66.53 23.47 -2.93
N ALA A 813 -66.12 23.24 -1.68
CA ALA A 813 -66.80 23.77 -0.49
C ALA A 813 -66.35 25.20 -0.10
N LYS A 814 -65.31 25.76 -0.76
CA LYS A 814 -64.86 27.15 -0.53
C LYS A 814 -65.77 28.22 -1.15
N ASN A 815 -66.72 27.83 -2.00
CA ASN A 815 -67.59 28.76 -2.74
C ASN A 815 -69.06 28.80 -2.27
N VAL A 816 -69.39 28.22 -1.12
CA VAL A 816 -70.76 28.33 -0.57
C VAL A 816 -70.79 29.45 0.46
N GLU A 817 -71.09 30.67 0.00
CA GLU A 817 -71.61 31.73 0.88
C GLU A 817 -72.90 31.22 1.51
N TRP A 818 -72.88 30.98 2.82
CA TRP A 818 -74.10 30.79 3.60
C TRP A 818 -74.72 32.17 3.80
N SER A 819 -75.79 32.47 3.06
CA SER A 819 -76.64 33.63 3.33
C SER A 819 -77.48 33.37 4.58
N ASP A 820 -77.41 34.30 5.53
CA ASP A 820 -78.18 34.32 6.78
C ASP A 820 -79.68 34.04 6.59
N GLY A 821 -80.23 33.20 7.47
CA GLY A 821 -81.66 32.95 7.65
C GLY A 821 -81.96 32.67 9.12
#